data_AF-A0A5E4Q8A6-F1
#
_entry.id   AF-A0A5E4Q8A6-F1
#
_cell.length_a   1.000
_cell.length_b   1.000
_cell.length_c   1.000
_cell.angle_alpha   90.00
_cell.angle_beta   90.00
_cell.angle_gamma   90.00
#
_symmetry.space_group_name_H-M   'P 1'
#
loop_
_entity.id
_entity.type
_entity.pdbx_description
1 polymer ?
#
loop_
_entity_poly.entity_id
_entity_poly.type
_entity_poly.pdbx_seq_one_letter_code
_entity_poly.pdbx_strand_id
1 'polypeptide(L)'
;MASCVRLLLVWAVFLAGGARAFVDEAVDVIRLSKEIGEEVLNSWDVLGRPFNSSSGVELPFIRRHERRVLARLGQVARAIERLEEKVEQNGAVARLLAGTGRRETRLELRLHELGDLLSRVAAAERQMRDYVRLQRELERSTLQDFAAWCVSHEPRALSGLLERVHALVRPPHQYLLGRGILQLMLEDLECYCERDAMRSSGNAMIVAGTLVVVLMVLAGTLAEEVTATDAARMRLYALEQQLWRNVEDAEWRQSGLGGDVELTKAFVAFDKQLESVPRSPRPPLDSWLWIKAVERLQVVDGFYKSFVEFARRQAVPGAVPAPVREWLDLAEGVLMDPSASVAQAVRKLHTLLEHGDLFRSPLQERHPDVCELQLSPHQLIYDMYNTISLAEIKGYAMMQFSWMLLKIYGKGNYTQEASLTRERYVERTARAAAAARRETYAQVTRLLQGYIENEVDMNTEQTCKENCGYYTLAQNHGCFKDMYCARQPTCKGRIINCQYIDSDMTVCPAKKGSTRRYEWIEYENGNRFGQMTSECHRGKNKVDSWWRLPYHCSYCFCLCEDDAYIAERSFSLREVLAAHEQNKVVTGIRLVKYGRVFHLQISEGTLGERGAVTPGGWVPVQKFDVNDAGVREGQDYHTLSYERRALDLDELDSPRGQILTGVRFSVIGAHLHFEIRSTPFNYTTGRLAPERNQWISNDNTDGSDAPRSRLELYKPDVPTRGPQPLQVDSKHDQYVEFTNSDFEKDAAQSTVPFVDIQPVEPMQGAALISGAGMIHRGARGSGGFVSPKLFTYDHSRHVHADPPPASLQTAEPDSMPMSNF
;
A
#
# COMPACT_ATOMS: atom_id res chain seq x y z
N MET A 1 3.63 -55.40 -8.06
CA MET A 1 4.99 -54.80 -8.04
C MET A 1 5.22 -53.76 -9.14
N ALA A 2 5.07 -54.07 -10.44
CA ALA A 2 5.44 -53.15 -11.54
C ALA A 2 4.87 -51.71 -11.43
N SER A 3 3.61 -51.54 -11.03
CA SER A 3 3.00 -50.21 -10.85
C SER A 3 3.62 -49.40 -9.71
N CYS A 4 4.01 -50.04 -8.61
CA CYS A 4 4.70 -49.38 -7.48
C CYS A 4 6.09 -48.90 -7.90
N VAL A 5 6.83 -49.69 -8.69
CA VAL A 5 8.15 -49.31 -9.21
C VAL A 5 8.02 -48.12 -10.19
N ARG A 6 6.97 -48.07 -11.02
CA ARG A 6 6.68 -46.88 -11.84
C ARG A 6 6.32 -45.66 -10.99
N LEU A 7 5.51 -45.82 -9.93
CA LEU A 7 5.16 -44.71 -9.04
C LEU A 7 6.39 -44.16 -8.30
N LEU A 8 7.27 -45.04 -7.81
CA LEU A 8 8.53 -44.67 -7.17
C LEU A 8 9.53 -44.02 -8.15
N LEU A 9 9.58 -44.46 -9.41
CA LEU A 9 10.41 -43.79 -10.43
C LEU A 9 9.86 -42.41 -10.80
N VAL A 10 8.53 -42.25 -10.90
CA VAL A 10 7.92 -40.93 -11.12
C VAL A 10 8.16 -40.01 -9.92
N TRP A 11 8.04 -40.50 -8.69
CA TRP A 11 8.40 -39.75 -7.48
C TRP A 11 9.88 -39.40 -7.41
N ALA A 12 10.78 -40.33 -7.74
CA ALA A 12 12.22 -40.05 -7.81
C ALA A 12 12.55 -39.00 -8.88
N VAL A 13 11.86 -39.01 -10.04
CA VAL A 13 12.01 -38.00 -11.09
C VAL A 13 11.40 -36.65 -10.68
N PHE A 14 10.28 -36.62 -9.94
CA PHE A 14 9.70 -35.37 -9.41
C PHE A 14 10.57 -34.76 -8.31
N LEU A 15 11.06 -35.56 -7.35
CA LEU A 15 11.99 -35.12 -6.31
C LEU A 15 13.32 -34.65 -6.93
N ALA A 16 13.87 -35.41 -7.88
CA ALA A 16 15.05 -34.97 -8.63
C ALA A 16 14.77 -33.76 -9.53
N GLY A 17 13.52 -33.53 -9.95
CA GLY A 17 13.09 -32.36 -10.73
C GLY A 17 13.00 -31.09 -9.89
N GLY A 18 12.38 -31.15 -8.71
CA GLY A 18 12.35 -30.04 -7.76
C GLY A 18 13.73 -29.73 -7.18
N ALA A 19 14.51 -30.77 -6.84
CA ALA A 19 15.89 -30.62 -6.41
C ALA A 19 16.78 -30.07 -7.54
N ARG A 20 16.62 -30.51 -8.80
CA ARG A 20 17.32 -29.89 -9.95
C ARG A 20 16.90 -28.46 -10.17
N ALA A 21 15.62 -28.12 -10.13
CA ALA A 21 15.20 -26.72 -10.27
C ALA A 21 15.88 -25.83 -9.22
N PHE A 22 15.89 -26.22 -7.95
CA PHE A 22 16.58 -25.45 -6.90
C PHE A 22 18.12 -25.48 -7.02
N VAL A 23 18.71 -26.61 -7.40
CA VAL A 23 20.17 -26.74 -7.58
C VAL A 23 20.65 -26.00 -8.83
N ASP A 24 19.91 -26.03 -9.93
CA ASP A 24 20.21 -25.31 -11.16
C ASP A 24 19.95 -23.79 -10.97
N GLU A 25 18.88 -23.39 -10.28
CA GLU A 25 18.67 -21.99 -9.82
C GLU A 25 19.87 -21.51 -8.96
N ALA A 26 20.29 -22.31 -7.99
CA ALA A 26 21.42 -22.00 -7.12
C ALA A 26 22.77 -22.03 -7.87
N VAL A 27 22.97 -22.97 -8.79
CA VAL A 27 24.17 -23.07 -9.64
C VAL A 27 24.24 -21.90 -10.61
N ASP A 28 23.12 -21.39 -11.13
CA ASP A 28 23.12 -20.19 -11.97
C ASP A 28 23.35 -18.91 -11.15
N VAL A 29 22.88 -18.84 -9.91
CA VAL A 29 23.27 -17.77 -8.96
C VAL A 29 24.76 -17.86 -8.61
N ILE A 30 25.30 -19.06 -8.39
CA ILE A 30 26.72 -19.29 -8.11
C ILE A 30 27.59 -19.01 -9.35
N ARG A 31 27.16 -19.39 -10.56
CA ARG A 31 27.83 -19.06 -11.83
C ARG A 31 27.85 -17.56 -12.05
N LEU A 32 26.72 -16.88 -11.91
CA LEU A 32 26.67 -15.42 -12.06
C LEU A 32 27.51 -14.72 -10.98
N SER A 33 27.50 -15.23 -9.75
CA SER A 33 28.38 -14.72 -8.67
C SER A 33 29.87 -14.95 -8.98
N LYS A 34 30.20 -16.07 -9.62
CA LYS A 34 31.54 -16.37 -10.12
C LYS A 34 31.93 -15.44 -11.29
N GLU A 35 31.06 -15.25 -12.27
CA GLU A 35 31.28 -14.36 -13.42
C GLU A 35 31.48 -12.90 -12.95
N ILE A 36 30.67 -12.44 -12.00
CA ILE A 36 30.83 -11.13 -11.35
C ILE A 36 32.15 -11.08 -10.55
N GLY A 37 32.49 -12.13 -9.81
CA GLY A 37 33.77 -12.24 -9.10
C GLY A 37 34.98 -12.18 -10.04
N GLU A 38 34.92 -12.87 -11.19
CA GLU A 38 35.93 -12.81 -12.23
C GLU A 38 35.95 -11.42 -12.91
N GLU A 39 34.82 -10.77 -13.17
CA GLU A 39 34.77 -9.39 -13.72
C GLU A 39 35.33 -8.34 -12.74
N VAL A 40 35.11 -8.52 -11.42
CA VAL A 40 35.70 -7.71 -10.35
C VAL A 40 37.21 -7.93 -10.25
N LEU A 41 37.69 -9.18 -10.22
CA LEU A 41 39.12 -9.50 -10.19
C LEU A 41 39.85 -8.99 -11.44
N ASN A 42 39.30 -9.19 -12.63
CA ASN A 42 39.84 -8.65 -13.89
C ASN A 42 39.81 -7.11 -13.95
N SER A 43 38.97 -6.45 -13.14
CA SER A 43 38.98 -5.00 -12.97
C SER A 43 40.02 -4.54 -11.95
N TRP A 44 40.32 -5.37 -10.95
CA TRP A 44 41.33 -5.11 -9.92
C TRP A 44 42.76 -5.11 -10.48
N ASP A 45 43.09 -6.01 -11.43
CA ASP A 45 44.39 -6.04 -12.13
C ASP A 45 44.71 -4.75 -12.93
N VAL A 46 43.69 -3.97 -13.28
CA VAL A 46 43.84 -2.65 -13.93
C VAL A 46 44.10 -1.55 -12.89
N LEU A 47 43.55 -1.70 -11.68
CA LEU A 47 43.68 -0.76 -10.55
C LEU A 47 45.00 -0.96 -9.77
N GLY A 48 45.47 -2.20 -9.63
CA GLY A 48 46.60 -2.57 -8.76
C GLY A 48 48.00 -2.13 -9.23
N ARG A 49 48.13 -1.34 -10.31
CA ARG A 49 49.43 -0.86 -10.79
C ARG A 49 49.81 0.45 -10.07
N PRO A 50 50.88 0.48 -9.25
CA PRO A 50 51.21 1.63 -8.43
C PRO A 50 51.61 2.86 -9.26
N PHE A 51 51.12 4.03 -8.85
CA PHE A 51 51.27 5.28 -9.58
C PHE A 51 52.45 6.10 -9.02
N ASN A 52 53.64 5.96 -9.62
CA ASN A 52 54.81 6.77 -9.26
C ASN A 52 54.67 8.21 -9.80
N SER A 53 54.01 9.09 -9.04
CA SER A 53 53.91 10.53 -9.34
C SER A 53 54.37 11.40 -8.16
N SER A 54 55.69 11.42 -7.92
CA SER A 54 56.33 12.29 -6.94
C SER A 54 56.56 13.72 -7.50
N SER A 55 55.48 14.43 -7.82
CA SER A 55 55.49 15.88 -8.08
C SER A 55 54.07 16.46 -8.15
N GLY A 56 53.85 17.61 -7.49
CA GLY A 56 52.53 18.24 -7.35
C GLY A 56 52.10 19.05 -8.58
N VAL A 57 51.82 18.40 -9.70
CA VAL A 57 51.26 19.04 -10.91
C VAL A 57 50.10 18.18 -11.44
N GLU A 58 48.89 18.75 -11.50
CA GLU A 58 47.71 18.05 -12.04
C GLU A 58 47.83 17.85 -13.56
N LEU A 59 48.19 16.63 -13.98
CA LEU A 59 48.32 16.27 -15.39
C LEU A 59 47.00 15.73 -15.97
N PRO A 60 46.64 16.08 -17.24
CA PRO A 60 45.38 15.68 -17.88
C PRO A 60 45.23 14.17 -18.15
N PHE A 61 46.25 13.36 -17.80
CA PHE A 61 46.20 11.90 -17.86
C PHE A 61 45.38 11.27 -16.72
N ILE A 62 45.30 11.91 -15.54
CA ILE A 62 44.54 11.40 -14.39
C ILE A 62 43.07 11.20 -14.80
N ARG A 63 42.46 12.24 -15.41
CA ARG A 63 41.10 12.20 -15.99
C ARG A 63 40.84 11.13 -17.04
N ARG A 64 41.88 10.55 -17.67
CA ARG A 64 41.72 9.41 -18.60
C ARG A 64 41.70 8.08 -17.86
N HIS A 65 42.42 7.95 -16.75
CA HIS A 65 42.42 6.75 -15.93
C HIS A 65 41.14 6.67 -15.09
N GLU A 66 40.73 7.77 -14.45
CA GLU A 66 39.45 7.90 -13.71
C GLU A 66 38.26 7.45 -14.56
N ARG A 67 38.14 7.95 -15.80
CA ARG A 67 37.06 7.55 -16.73
C ARG A 67 37.08 6.06 -17.07
N ARG A 68 38.26 5.43 -17.14
CA ARG A 68 38.40 4.00 -17.43
C ARG A 68 37.99 3.14 -16.22
N VAL A 69 38.32 3.61 -15.01
CA VAL A 69 37.88 3.00 -13.75
C VAL A 69 36.36 3.13 -13.58
N LEU A 70 35.80 4.33 -13.75
CA LEU A 70 34.35 4.56 -13.66
C LEU A 70 33.56 3.78 -14.72
N ALA A 71 34.09 3.63 -15.95
CA ALA A 71 33.47 2.79 -16.97
C ALA A 71 33.44 1.30 -16.59
N ARG A 72 34.51 0.79 -15.94
CA ARG A 72 34.59 -0.58 -15.41
C ARG A 72 33.65 -0.78 -14.21
N LEU A 73 33.63 0.15 -13.26
CA LEU A 73 32.67 0.13 -12.14
C LEU A 73 31.22 0.14 -12.64
N GLY A 74 30.92 0.89 -13.70
CA GLY A 74 29.62 0.86 -14.35
C GLY A 74 29.29 -0.44 -15.10
N GLN A 75 30.27 -1.29 -15.43
CA GLN A 75 30.03 -2.65 -15.92
C GLN A 75 29.68 -3.58 -14.75
N VAL A 76 30.49 -3.55 -13.68
CA VAL A 76 30.25 -4.32 -12.45
C VAL A 76 28.89 -3.98 -11.82
N ALA A 77 28.52 -2.69 -11.71
CA ALA A 77 27.21 -2.27 -11.20
C ALA A 77 26.05 -2.87 -12.02
N ARG A 78 26.14 -2.84 -13.36
CA ARG A 78 25.16 -3.50 -14.24
C ARG A 78 25.19 -5.02 -14.19
N ALA A 79 26.23 -5.64 -13.63
CA ALA A 79 26.28 -7.07 -13.38
C ALA A 79 25.64 -7.42 -12.04
N ILE A 80 25.87 -6.60 -11.01
CA ILE A 80 25.16 -6.63 -9.72
C ILE A 80 23.65 -6.43 -9.95
N GLU A 81 23.22 -5.43 -10.73
CA GLU A 81 21.80 -5.20 -11.08
C GLU A 81 21.12 -6.45 -11.67
N ARG A 82 21.82 -7.21 -12.52
CA ARG A 82 21.32 -8.46 -13.11
C ARG A 82 21.30 -9.64 -12.13
N LEU A 83 22.08 -9.57 -11.04
CA LEU A 83 22.02 -10.51 -9.92
C LEU A 83 20.89 -10.13 -8.95
N GLU A 84 20.75 -8.85 -8.61
CA GLU A 84 19.64 -8.30 -7.81
C GLU A 84 18.28 -8.63 -8.45
N GLU A 85 18.11 -8.32 -9.75
CA GLU A 85 16.88 -8.59 -10.49
C GLU A 85 16.54 -10.10 -10.50
N LYS A 86 17.54 -10.98 -10.68
CA LYS A 86 17.34 -12.43 -10.56
C LYS A 86 16.96 -12.85 -9.13
N VAL A 87 17.55 -12.25 -8.10
CA VAL A 87 17.24 -12.56 -6.69
C VAL A 87 15.82 -12.09 -6.31
N GLU A 88 15.36 -10.94 -6.81
CA GLU A 88 13.98 -10.48 -6.64
C GLU A 88 12.96 -11.35 -7.41
N GLN A 89 13.28 -11.74 -8.65
CA GLN A 89 12.46 -12.68 -9.43
C GLN A 89 12.42 -14.07 -8.75
N ASN A 90 13.52 -14.49 -8.12
CA ASN A 90 13.62 -15.68 -7.26
C ASN A 90 12.94 -15.49 -5.89
N GLY A 91 11.75 -14.87 -5.87
CA GLY A 91 10.99 -14.51 -4.68
C GLY A 91 10.53 -15.65 -3.77
N ALA A 92 11.05 -16.87 -3.93
CA ALA A 92 10.90 -17.97 -2.99
C ALA A 92 11.89 -17.93 -1.83
N VAL A 93 13.04 -17.25 -1.98
CA VAL A 93 13.82 -16.83 -0.80
C VAL A 93 12.94 -15.90 0.05
N ALA A 94 12.24 -14.94 -0.58
CA ALA A 94 11.26 -14.09 0.09
C ALA A 94 10.05 -14.87 0.65
N ARG A 95 9.50 -15.89 -0.05
CA ARG A 95 8.42 -16.74 0.49
C ARG A 95 8.86 -17.58 1.68
N LEU A 96 10.05 -18.18 1.64
CA LEU A 96 10.61 -18.92 2.79
C LEU A 96 10.75 -17.98 4.00
N LEU A 97 11.16 -16.74 3.73
CA LEU A 97 11.26 -15.64 4.70
C LEU A 97 9.93 -14.94 5.05
N ALA A 98 8.79 -15.36 4.50
CA ALA A 98 7.46 -14.77 4.77
C ALA A 98 6.37 -15.79 5.16
N GLY A 99 6.56 -17.08 4.86
CA GLY A 99 5.61 -18.17 5.13
C GLY A 99 5.90 -18.96 6.41
N THR A 100 7.01 -18.69 7.09
CA THR A 100 7.45 -19.35 8.33
C THR A 100 6.64 -18.85 9.53
N GLY A 101 5.52 -19.54 9.82
CA GLY A 101 4.63 -19.18 10.91
C GLY A 101 5.22 -19.54 12.29
N ARG A 102 5.24 -18.56 13.21
CA ARG A 102 5.67 -18.72 14.61
C ARG A 102 7.13 -19.20 14.77
N ARG A 103 8.05 -18.45 14.17
CA ARG A 103 9.51 -18.59 14.35
C ARG A 103 9.94 -18.62 15.82
N GLU A 104 11.12 -19.16 16.08
CA GLU A 104 11.89 -18.71 17.23
C GLU A 104 12.17 -17.20 17.12
N THR A 105 11.87 -16.47 18.20
CA THR A 105 12.13 -15.02 18.30
C THR A 105 13.60 -14.67 18.03
N ARG A 106 14.53 -15.61 18.28
CA ARG A 106 15.96 -15.44 17.99
C ARG A 106 16.28 -15.41 16.48
N LEU A 107 15.66 -16.27 15.68
CA LEU A 107 15.82 -16.26 14.22
C LEU A 107 15.16 -15.02 13.62
N GLU A 108 13.96 -14.68 14.09
CA GLU A 108 13.22 -13.50 13.66
C GLU A 108 13.98 -12.20 13.92
N LEU A 109 14.49 -11.99 15.14
CA LEU A 109 15.32 -10.82 15.48
C LEU A 109 16.60 -10.74 14.63
N ARG A 110 17.22 -11.89 14.31
CA ARG A 110 18.42 -11.95 13.45
C ARG A 110 18.10 -11.64 11.99
N LEU A 111 16.94 -12.06 11.48
CA LEU A 111 16.48 -11.74 10.13
C LEU A 111 16.12 -10.25 10.00
N HIS A 112 15.47 -9.65 11.01
CA HIS A 112 15.24 -8.20 11.05
C HIS A 112 16.53 -7.39 11.17
N GLU A 113 17.52 -7.85 11.95
CA GLU A 113 18.84 -7.20 12.02
C GLU A 113 19.57 -7.28 10.67
N LEU A 114 19.53 -8.42 9.98
CA LEU A 114 20.08 -8.57 8.64
C LEU A 114 19.38 -7.67 7.62
N GLY A 115 18.05 -7.58 7.67
CA GLY A 115 17.25 -6.70 6.82
C GLY A 115 17.63 -5.22 6.98
N ASP A 116 17.69 -4.72 8.21
CA ASP A 116 18.11 -3.34 8.52
C ASP A 116 19.52 -3.03 7.99
N LEU A 117 20.45 -3.98 8.06
CA LEU A 117 21.80 -3.79 7.53
C LEU A 117 21.82 -3.80 5.99
N LEU A 118 21.15 -4.76 5.35
CA LEU A 118 21.09 -4.86 3.88
C LEU A 118 20.38 -3.66 3.25
N SER A 119 19.26 -3.20 3.83
CA SER A 119 18.55 -1.99 3.35
C SER A 119 19.44 -0.73 3.42
N ARG A 120 20.36 -0.64 4.39
CA ARG A 120 21.33 0.48 4.47
C ARG A 120 22.40 0.40 3.38
N VAL A 121 22.91 -0.79 3.09
CA VAL A 121 23.87 -1.05 2.01
C VAL A 121 23.25 -0.73 0.66
N ALA A 122 22.07 -1.29 0.34
CA ALA A 122 21.35 -1.01 -0.90
C ALA A 122 20.99 0.48 -1.07
N ALA A 123 20.63 1.18 0.02
CA ALA A 123 20.42 2.63 -0.02
C ALA A 123 21.72 3.43 -0.21
N ALA A 124 22.88 2.92 0.22
CA ALA A 124 24.18 3.55 -0.03
C ALA A 124 24.62 3.30 -1.48
N GLU A 125 24.31 2.15 -2.06
CA GLU A 125 24.54 1.89 -3.47
C GLU A 125 23.64 2.77 -4.36
N ARG A 126 22.35 2.91 -4.06
CA ARG A 126 21.45 3.88 -4.74
C ARG A 126 22.09 5.28 -4.75
N GLN A 127 22.60 5.75 -3.60
CA GLN A 127 23.31 7.03 -3.48
C GLN A 127 24.59 7.09 -4.31
N MET A 128 25.39 6.01 -4.37
CA MET A 128 26.58 5.93 -5.22
C MET A 128 26.23 6.01 -6.72
N ARG A 129 25.19 5.30 -7.17
CA ARG A 129 24.74 5.32 -8.58
C ARG A 129 24.32 6.75 -8.99
N ASP A 130 23.57 7.46 -8.14
CA ASP A 130 23.23 8.88 -8.34
C ASP A 130 24.47 9.78 -8.39
N TYR A 131 25.41 9.60 -7.45
CA TYR A 131 26.61 10.43 -7.35
C TYR A 131 27.59 10.23 -8.51
N VAL A 132 27.67 9.02 -9.06
CA VAL A 132 28.43 8.74 -10.30
C VAL A 132 27.76 9.36 -11.53
N ARG A 133 26.41 9.37 -11.59
CA ARG A 133 25.65 10.01 -12.68
C ARG A 133 25.82 11.53 -12.67
N LEU A 134 25.81 12.15 -11.50
CA LEU A 134 25.80 13.61 -11.30
C LEU A 134 27.16 14.19 -10.87
N GLN A 135 28.25 13.44 -11.08
CA GLN A 135 29.61 13.73 -10.60
C GLN A 135 30.19 15.11 -11.01
N ARG A 136 29.59 15.80 -11.99
CA ARG A 136 30.00 17.15 -12.44
C ARG A 136 29.15 18.29 -11.89
N GLU A 137 28.04 17.96 -11.25
CA GLU A 137 27.00 18.90 -10.79
C GLU A 137 26.89 18.92 -9.26
N LEU A 138 27.36 17.85 -8.60
CA LEU A 138 27.52 17.74 -7.16
C LEU A 138 28.85 18.35 -6.69
N GLU A 139 28.87 18.79 -5.44
CA GLU A 139 30.07 19.38 -4.84
C GLU A 139 31.15 18.36 -4.51
N ARG A 140 32.41 18.82 -4.54
CA ARG A 140 33.58 17.97 -4.27
C ARG A 140 33.57 17.43 -2.83
N SER A 141 33.10 18.24 -1.86
CA SER A 141 32.83 17.83 -0.48
C SER A 141 31.88 16.65 -0.43
N THR A 142 30.66 16.79 -0.96
CA THR A 142 29.63 15.74 -1.03
C THR A 142 30.16 14.39 -1.52
N LEU A 143 31.03 14.40 -2.54
CA LEU A 143 31.68 13.20 -3.07
C LEU A 143 32.80 12.67 -2.17
N GLN A 144 33.60 13.53 -1.54
CA GLN A 144 34.67 13.16 -0.62
C GLN A 144 34.14 12.62 0.71
N ASP A 145 33.08 13.20 1.26
CA ASP A 145 32.46 12.78 2.53
C ASP A 145 31.78 11.42 2.37
N PHE A 146 31.11 11.18 1.24
CA PHE A 146 30.58 9.86 0.89
C PHE A 146 31.69 8.80 0.73
N ALA A 147 32.79 9.15 0.06
CA ALA A 147 33.93 8.25 -0.07
C ALA A 147 34.58 7.95 1.30
N ALA A 148 34.73 8.97 2.16
CA ALA A 148 35.25 8.84 3.52
C ALA A 148 34.36 7.94 4.38
N TRP A 149 33.03 8.07 4.29
CA TRP A 149 32.09 7.17 4.96
C TRP A 149 32.17 5.72 4.45
N CYS A 150 32.44 5.52 3.15
CA CYS A 150 32.61 4.18 2.59
C CYS A 150 33.89 3.47 3.09
N VAL A 151 34.96 4.22 3.41
CA VAL A 151 36.27 3.67 3.84
C VAL A 151 36.60 3.90 5.33
N SER A 152 35.70 4.54 6.09
CA SER A 152 35.84 4.72 7.54
C SER A 152 35.88 3.36 8.24
N HIS A 153 36.50 3.30 9.42
CA HIS A 153 36.60 2.10 10.25
C HIS A 153 35.53 2.06 11.36
N GLU A 154 34.52 2.95 11.30
CA GLU A 154 33.44 2.99 12.28
C GLU A 154 32.47 1.80 12.15
N PRO A 155 31.93 1.25 13.26
CA PRO A 155 30.86 0.24 13.23
C PRO A 155 29.52 0.67 12.59
N ARG A 156 29.45 1.90 12.06
CA ARG A 156 28.31 2.50 11.34
C ARG A 156 28.66 2.94 9.91
N ALA A 157 29.92 2.79 9.50
CA ALA A 157 30.41 2.97 8.14
C ALA A 157 30.05 1.76 7.26
N LEU A 158 30.23 1.86 5.94
CA LEU A 158 29.91 0.78 5.01
C LEU A 158 30.68 -0.52 5.35
N SER A 159 31.96 -0.39 5.72
CA SER A 159 32.81 -1.45 6.27
C SER A 159 32.16 -2.16 7.46
N GLY A 160 31.86 -1.43 8.54
CA GLY A 160 31.27 -1.98 9.76
C GLY A 160 29.86 -2.55 9.57
N LEU A 161 29.09 -2.03 8.61
CA LEU A 161 27.82 -2.65 8.20
C LEU A 161 28.07 -4.02 7.55
N LEU A 162 29.04 -4.13 6.64
CA LEU A 162 29.39 -5.39 5.96
C LEU A 162 30.04 -6.41 6.92
N GLU A 163 30.91 -5.98 7.83
CA GLU A 163 31.46 -6.82 8.91
C GLU A 163 30.35 -7.37 9.81
N ARG A 164 29.34 -6.56 10.12
CA ARG A 164 28.21 -6.99 10.95
C ARG A 164 27.25 -7.91 10.21
N VAL A 165 27.03 -7.71 8.91
CA VAL A 165 26.37 -8.71 8.04
C VAL A 165 27.16 -10.03 8.05
N HIS A 166 28.49 -9.98 7.91
CA HIS A 166 29.34 -11.16 8.00
C HIS A 166 29.22 -11.85 9.36
N ALA A 167 29.19 -11.11 10.47
CA ALA A 167 29.04 -11.66 11.82
C ALA A 167 27.67 -12.31 12.09
N LEU A 168 26.59 -11.86 11.42
CA LEU A 168 25.28 -12.52 11.46
C LEU A 168 25.29 -13.84 10.69
N VAL A 169 25.96 -13.88 9.53
CA VAL A 169 26.11 -15.09 8.72
C VAL A 169 27.05 -16.09 9.38
N ARG A 170 28.17 -15.63 9.94
CA ARG A 170 29.24 -16.43 10.55
C ARG A 170 29.74 -15.78 11.85
N PRO A 171 29.10 -16.06 13.00
CA PRO A 171 29.50 -15.47 14.28
C PRO A 171 30.89 -15.98 14.74
N PRO A 172 31.77 -15.11 15.26
CA PRO A 172 33.15 -15.49 15.62
C PRO A 172 33.24 -16.40 16.85
N HIS A 173 32.21 -16.41 17.71
CA HIS A 173 32.20 -17.19 18.96
C HIS A 173 30.88 -17.95 19.11
N GLN A 174 30.80 -19.14 18.48
CA GLN A 174 29.62 -20.00 18.46
C GLN A 174 29.04 -20.30 19.85
N TYR A 175 29.90 -20.48 20.87
CA TYR A 175 29.52 -20.80 22.24
C TYR A 175 29.01 -19.60 23.08
N LEU A 176 29.23 -18.36 22.65
CA LEU A 176 28.85 -17.15 23.40
C LEU A 176 27.79 -16.30 22.68
N LEU A 177 27.88 -16.20 21.35
CA LEU A 177 26.96 -15.39 20.53
C LEU A 177 25.83 -16.25 19.91
N GLY A 178 26.01 -17.56 19.90
CA GLY A 178 25.11 -18.56 19.33
C GLY A 178 25.44 -18.94 17.89
N ARG A 179 24.52 -19.70 17.28
CA ARG A 179 24.57 -20.16 15.89
C ARG A 179 24.40 -19.01 14.90
N GLY A 180 25.01 -19.14 13.71
CA GLY A 180 24.86 -18.17 12.63
C GLY A 180 23.48 -18.25 11.97
N ILE A 181 23.07 -17.19 11.26
CA ILE A 181 21.71 -17.11 10.71
C ILE A 181 21.40 -18.26 9.72
N LEU A 182 22.40 -18.70 8.95
CA LEU A 182 22.25 -19.84 8.05
C LEU A 182 22.08 -21.18 8.79
N GLN A 183 22.62 -21.31 10.01
CA GLN A 183 22.42 -22.50 10.85
C GLN A 183 21.03 -22.48 11.49
N LEU A 184 20.60 -21.31 12.00
CA LEU A 184 19.25 -21.14 12.54
C LEU A 184 18.18 -21.38 11.47
N MET A 185 18.41 -20.92 10.23
CA MET A 185 17.53 -21.21 9.09
C MET A 185 17.57 -22.68 8.67
N LEU A 186 18.72 -23.36 8.78
CA LEU A 186 18.83 -24.80 8.49
C LEU A 186 18.04 -25.63 9.50
N GLU A 187 18.08 -25.25 10.79
CA GLU A 187 17.35 -25.91 11.87
C GLU A 187 15.83 -25.66 11.79
N ASP A 188 15.41 -24.45 11.40
CA ASP A 188 14.01 -24.12 11.07
C ASP A 188 13.53 -24.90 9.83
N LEU A 189 14.40 -25.11 8.83
CA LEU A 189 14.14 -25.93 7.63
C LEU A 189 14.07 -27.43 7.91
N GLU A 190 14.92 -27.97 8.80
CA GLU A 190 14.83 -29.37 9.24
C GLU A 190 13.49 -29.64 9.95
N CYS A 191 12.96 -28.64 10.65
CA CYS A 191 11.61 -28.67 11.23
C CYS A 191 10.49 -28.52 10.18
N TYR A 192 10.74 -27.77 9.10
CA TYR A 192 9.77 -27.54 8.01
C TYR A 192 9.68 -28.66 6.97
N CYS A 193 10.63 -29.60 6.92
CA CYS A 193 10.67 -30.68 5.92
C CYS A 193 9.49 -31.68 5.98
N GLU A 194 8.61 -31.61 6.99
CA GLU A 194 7.34 -32.34 6.99
C GLU A 194 6.16 -31.60 6.32
N ARG A 195 6.26 -30.30 5.97
CA ARG A 195 5.12 -29.53 5.41
C ARG A 195 5.47 -28.60 4.24
N ASP A 196 5.11 -29.12 3.07
CA ASP A 196 4.68 -28.42 1.86
C ASP A 196 5.63 -27.41 1.19
N ALA A 197 6.16 -27.84 0.03
CA ALA A 197 6.91 -27.01 -0.89
C ALA A 197 6.00 -26.32 -1.93
N MET A 198 6.53 -25.22 -2.50
CA MET A 198 6.07 -24.50 -3.70
C MET A 198 4.87 -23.52 -3.58
N ARG A 199 4.80 -22.44 -4.38
CA ARG A 199 5.76 -21.35 -4.77
C ARG A 199 4.97 -20.34 -5.65
N SER A 200 4.92 -19.03 -5.31
CA SER A 200 4.29 -17.94 -6.09
C SER A 200 5.24 -17.17 -7.07
N SER A 201 4.92 -15.90 -7.42
CA SER A 201 5.69 -14.77 -8.04
C SER A 201 6.64 -14.97 -9.24
N GLY A 202 6.85 -13.99 -10.15
CA GLY A 202 6.24 -12.65 -10.32
C GLY A 202 7.08 -11.65 -11.18
N ASN A 203 6.67 -10.37 -11.25
CA ASN A 203 7.46 -9.14 -11.60
C ASN A 203 8.02 -8.94 -13.05
N ALA A 204 8.41 -7.74 -13.56
CA ALA A 204 8.03 -6.34 -13.24
C ALA A 204 8.25 -5.26 -14.38
N MET A 205 9.34 -4.48 -14.37
CA MET A 205 9.38 -3.00 -14.67
C MET A 205 10.23 -2.58 -15.91
N ILE A 206 10.76 -1.35 -16.18
CA ILE A 206 10.25 0.07 -16.07
C ILE A 206 10.07 0.69 -17.51
N VAL A 207 10.45 1.90 -18.03
CA VAL A 207 11.09 3.20 -17.61
C VAL A 207 10.53 4.42 -18.44
N ALA A 208 11.15 5.64 -18.47
CA ALA A 208 10.59 6.93 -18.97
C ALA A 208 11.60 7.90 -19.68
N GLY A 209 11.16 9.06 -20.22
CA GLY A 209 11.99 10.13 -20.85
C GLY A 209 11.29 11.51 -21.12
N THR A 210 12.02 12.64 -21.00
CA THR A 210 11.53 14.05 -20.83
C THR A 210 11.74 14.97 -22.08
N LEU A 211 11.45 16.29 -22.22
CA LEU A 211 10.94 17.49 -21.46
C LEU A 211 10.39 18.53 -22.55
N VAL A 212 9.92 19.80 -22.42
CA VAL A 212 9.72 20.87 -21.40
C VAL A 212 8.70 21.99 -21.87
N VAL A 213 8.40 22.94 -20.97
CA VAL A 213 7.70 24.28 -20.98
C VAL A 213 7.86 25.18 -22.27
N VAL A 214 6.90 26.00 -22.76
CA VAL A 214 6.28 27.27 -22.22
C VAL A 214 4.87 27.58 -22.77
N LEU A 215 3.85 27.79 -21.91
CA LEU A 215 2.99 29.00 -21.77
C LEU A 215 1.84 28.75 -20.76
N MET A 216 1.50 29.74 -19.92
CA MET A 216 0.31 29.71 -19.04
C MET A 216 -0.75 30.71 -19.53
N VAL A 217 -2.03 30.48 -19.17
CA VAL A 217 -2.93 31.46 -18.52
C VAL A 217 -4.31 30.80 -18.25
N LEU A 218 -5.05 31.29 -17.24
CA LEU A 218 -6.40 30.84 -16.80
C LEU A 218 -6.52 29.44 -16.18
N ALA A 219 -5.85 29.22 -15.05
CA ALA A 219 -6.30 28.24 -14.04
C ALA A 219 -7.17 28.95 -12.98
N GLY A 220 -8.48 28.72 -13.00
CA GLY A 220 -9.38 29.14 -11.93
C GLY A 220 -9.39 28.11 -10.79
N THR A 221 -8.70 28.39 -9.69
CA THR A 221 -8.54 27.41 -8.60
C THR A 221 -9.77 27.32 -7.70
N LEU A 222 -10.58 26.26 -7.86
CA LEU A 222 -11.30 25.69 -6.73
C LEU A 222 -10.25 25.04 -5.82
N ALA A 223 -10.20 25.43 -4.55
CA ALA A 223 -9.20 24.93 -3.62
C ALA A 223 -9.59 23.54 -3.08
N GLU A 224 -8.63 22.60 -3.11
CA GLU A 224 -8.78 21.33 -2.40
C GLU A 224 -8.61 21.55 -0.89
N GLU A 225 -9.54 21.05 -0.08
CA GLU A 225 -9.43 21.06 1.38
C GLU A 225 -8.44 19.99 1.86
N VAL A 226 -7.15 20.30 1.71
CA VAL A 226 -6.03 19.49 2.19
C VAL A 226 -5.90 19.52 3.72
N THR A 227 -5.32 18.48 4.34
CA THR A 227 -5.13 18.44 5.80
C THR A 227 -4.24 19.59 6.28
N ALA A 228 -4.31 19.96 7.57
CA ALA A 228 -3.46 21.01 8.13
C ALA A 228 -1.95 20.72 7.95
N THR A 229 -1.55 19.45 8.02
CA THR A 229 -0.18 18.99 7.77
C THR A 229 0.21 19.13 6.30
N ASP A 230 -0.70 18.78 5.38
CA ASP A 230 -0.47 18.90 3.93
C ASP A 230 -0.47 20.37 3.48
N ALA A 231 -1.32 21.21 4.07
CA ALA A 231 -1.31 22.66 3.86
C ALA A 231 0.04 23.27 4.28
N ALA A 232 0.61 22.83 5.41
CA ALA A 232 1.95 23.23 5.83
C ALA A 232 3.02 22.75 4.85
N ARG A 233 2.90 21.53 4.29
CA ARG A 233 3.80 21.02 3.23
C ARG A 233 3.76 21.90 1.97
N MET A 234 2.56 22.25 1.50
CA MET A 234 2.40 23.10 0.31
C MET A 234 2.96 24.51 0.51
N ARG A 235 2.80 25.10 1.70
CA ARG A 235 3.43 26.37 2.06
C ARG A 235 4.95 26.26 2.11
N LEU A 236 5.51 25.14 2.60
CA LEU A 236 6.95 24.92 2.60
C LEU A 236 7.52 24.86 1.18
N TYR A 237 6.88 24.17 0.23
CA TYR A 237 7.34 24.15 -1.17
C TYR A 237 7.33 25.54 -1.84
N ALA A 238 6.34 26.39 -1.53
CA ALA A 238 6.27 27.75 -2.03
C ALA A 238 7.38 28.64 -1.43
N LEU A 239 7.59 28.54 -0.11
CA LEU A 239 8.64 29.25 0.61
C LEU A 239 10.04 28.84 0.14
N GLU A 240 10.28 27.53 0.01
CA GLU A 240 11.53 26.95 -0.49
C GLU A 240 11.86 27.47 -1.90
N GLN A 241 10.87 27.51 -2.80
CA GLN A 241 11.07 28.03 -4.16
C GLN A 241 11.34 29.55 -4.18
N GLN A 242 10.76 30.31 -3.26
CA GLN A 242 11.06 31.75 -3.11
C GLN A 242 12.48 31.96 -2.58
N LEU A 243 12.88 31.20 -1.55
CA LEU A 243 14.18 31.36 -0.90
C LEU A 243 15.34 30.90 -1.80
N TRP A 244 15.21 29.84 -2.59
CA TRP A 244 16.26 29.44 -3.54
C TRP A 244 16.57 30.53 -4.57
N ARG A 245 15.56 31.25 -5.08
CA ARG A 245 15.77 32.40 -6.00
C ARG A 245 16.60 33.50 -5.34
N ASN A 246 16.27 33.85 -4.09
CA ASN A 246 17.00 34.85 -3.31
C ASN A 246 18.45 34.42 -3.02
N VAL A 247 18.67 33.13 -2.72
CA VAL A 247 19.99 32.59 -2.38
C VAL A 247 20.86 32.34 -3.62
N GLU A 248 20.25 32.20 -4.80
CA GLU A 248 20.95 32.20 -6.09
C GLU A 248 21.45 33.59 -6.47
N ASP A 249 20.65 34.63 -6.23
CA ASP A 249 21.02 36.03 -6.44
C ASP A 249 22.33 36.39 -5.69
N ALA A 250 23.22 37.11 -6.38
CA ALA A 250 24.49 37.57 -5.84
C ALA A 250 24.37 38.90 -5.09
N GLU A 251 23.48 39.80 -5.54
CA GLU A 251 23.24 41.09 -4.89
C GLU A 251 22.51 40.89 -3.56
N TRP A 252 21.50 40.01 -3.53
CA TRP A 252 20.77 39.67 -2.30
C TRP A 252 21.71 39.17 -1.19
N ARG A 253 22.65 38.27 -1.51
CA ARG A 253 23.66 37.76 -0.58
C ARG A 253 24.68 38.82 -0.12
N GLN A 254 24.94 39.84 -0.93
CA GLN A 254 25.91 40.92 -0.63
C GLN A 254 25.26 42.19 -0.04
N SER A 255 23.94 42.25 0.06
CA SER A 255 23.11 43.42 0.39
C SER A 255 23.32 44.09 1.76
N GLY A 256 24.30 43.66 2.56
CA GLY A 256 24.61 44.22 3.89
C GLY A 256 23.61 43.91 4.99
N LEU A 257 22.43 43.35 4.67
CA LEU A 257 21.37 42.98 5.63
C LEU A 257 21.54 41.58 6.24
N GLY A 258 22.46 40.77 5.72
CA GLY A 258 22.65 39.37 6.10
C GLY A 258 21.63 38.45 5.42
N GLY A 259 22.03 37.79 4.33
CA GLY A 259 21.19 36.79 3.67
C GLY A 259 20.88 35.58 4.56
N ASP A 260 21.79 35.28 5.48
CA ASP A 260 21.61 34.34 6.60
C ASP A 260 20.54 34.80 7.59
N VAL A 261 20.50 36.09 7.94
CA VAL A 261 19.49 36.68 8.82
C VAL A 261 18.10 36.66 8.17
N GLU A 262 17.96 37.04 6.90
CA GLU A 262 16.68 36.99 6.19
C GLU A 262 16.19 35.54 5.95
N LEU A 263 17.10 34.63 5.59
CA LEU A 263 16.80 33.19 5.54
C LEU A 263 16.27 32.68 6.88
N THR A 264 16.91 33.07 7.98
CA THR A 264 16.51 32.69 9.35
C THR A 264 15.14 33.25 9.72
N LYS A 265 14.86 34.53 9.44
CA LYS A 265 13.53 35.15 9.65
C LYS A 265 12.43 34.40 8.90
N ALA A 266 12.69 33.99 7.66
CA ALA A 266 11.73 33.25 6.84
C ALA A 266 11.39 31.87 7.43
N PHE A 267 12.39 31.12 7.91
CA PHE A 267 12.15 29.83 8.58
C PHE A 267 11.50 29.98 9.96
N VAL A 268 11.79 31.03 10.73
CA VAL A 268 11.09 31.36 11.98
C VAL A 268 9.63 31.77 11.73
N ALA A 269 9.33 32.42 10.60
CA ALA A 269 7.95 32.71 10.19
C ALA A 269 7.18 31.45 9.76
N PHE A 270 7.85 30.47 9.16
CA PHE A 270 7.28 29.15 8.84
C PHE A 270 7.03 28.31 10.10
N ASP A 271 7.99 28.26 11.02
CA ASP A 271 7.88 27.57 12.31
C ASP A 271 6.64 28.01 13.11
N LYS A 272 6.36 29.31 13.18
CA LYS A 272 5.11 29.84 13.78
C LYS A 272 3.82 29.30 13.13
N GLN A 273 3.84 29.00 11.83
CA GLN A 273 2.70 28.35 11.16
C GLN A 273 2.66 26.86 11.44
N LEU A 274 3.82 26.21 11.58
CA LEU A 274 3.93 24.80 11.93
C LEU A 274 3.49 24.53 13.39
N GLU A 275 3.68 25.49 14.30
CA GLU A 275 3.10 25.48 15.65
C GLU A 275 1.57 25.57 15.66
N SER A 276 0.95 26.17 14.63
CA SER A 276 -0.52 26.21 14.50
C SER A 276 -1.15 24.94 13.93
N VAL A 277 -0.35 23.97 13.47
CA VAL A 277 -0.86 22.66 13.02
C VAL A 277 -1.26 21.84 14.25
N PRO A 278 -2.51 21.35 14.36
CA PRO A 278 -2.92 20.49 15.46
C PRO A 278 -2.03 19.25 15.56
N ARG A 279 -1.45 19.02 16.74
CA ARG A 279 -0.64 17.82 16.98
C ARG A 279 -1.56 16.65 17.30
N SER A 280 -1.69 15.72 16.37
CA SER A 280 -2.19 14.37 16.63
C SER A 280 -1.53 13.79 17.90
N PRO A 281 -2.30 13.17 18.82
CA PRO A 281 -1.71 12.34 19.87
C PRO A 281 -0.85 11.26 19.21
N ARG A 282 0.39 11.06 19.67
CA ARG A 282 1.20 9.93 19.19
C ARG A 282 0.56 8.64 19.73
N PRO A 283 0.11 7.69 18.88
CA PRO A 283 -0.48 6.45 19.38
C PRO A 283 0.54 5.65 20.21
N PRO A 284 0.23 5.25 21.46
CA PRO A 284 1.00 4.27 22.20
C PRO A 284 0.72 2.88 21.64
N LEU A 285 1.59 2.42 20.74
CA LEU A 285 1.56 1.08 20.14
C LEU A 285 2.95 0.46 20.34
N ASP A 286 3.03 -0.79 20.79
CA ASP A 286 4.32 -1.46 21.00
C ASP A 286 4.82 -2.24 19.77
N SER A 287 4.08 -2.18 18.65
CA SER A 287 4.54 -2.69 17.34
C SER A 287 5.96 -2.20 17.05
N TRP A 288 6.89 -3.13 16.84
CA TRP A 288 8.31 -2.84 16.66
C TRP A 288 8.55 -1.83 15.52
N LEU A 289 7.78 -1.93 14.44
CA LEU A 289 7.86 -1.00 13.30
C LEU A 289 7.48 0.43 13.74
N TRP A 290 6.45 0.60 14.57
CA TRP A 290 6.05 1.89 15.11
C TRP A 290 7.07 2.41 16.13
N ILE A 291 7.55 1.59 17.07
CA ILE A 291 8.63 1.98 18.00
C ILE A 291 9.87 2.47 17.22
N LYS A 292 10.29 1.74 16.18
CA LYS A 292 11.45 2.13 15.35
C LYS A 292 11.18 3.34 14.47
N ALA A 293 9.94 3.59 14.05
CA ALA A 293 9.58 4.87 13.43
C ALA A 293 9.69 6.00 14.47
N VAL A 294 9.08 5.86 15.65
CA VAL A 294 9.11 6.83 16.75
C VAL A 294 10.54 7.17 17.20
N GLU A 295 11.46 6.20 17.26
CA GLU A 295 12.89 6.47 17.50
C GLU A 295 13.52 7.43 16.48
N ARG A 296 13.10 7.42 15.21
CA ARG A 296 13.62 8.35 14.18
C ARG A 296 12.87 9.67 14.18
N LEU A 297 11.56 9.64 14.41
CA LEU A 297 10.72 10.83 14.59
C LEU A 297 11.22 11.69 15.75
N GLN A 298 11.60 11.07 16.87
CA GLN A 298 12.18 11.75 18.04
C GLN A 298 13.53 12.41 17.76
N VAL A 299 14.40 11.80 16.94
CA VAL A 299 15.67 12.42 16.52
C VAL A 299 15.39 13.69 15.70
N VAL A 300 14.48 13.62 14.72
CA VAL A 300 14.12 14.80 13.91
C VAL A 300 13.44 15.88 14.74
N ASP A 301 12.54 15.54 15.67
CA ASP A 301 11.95 16.49 16.62
C ASP A 301 13.01 17.16 17.51
N GLY A 302 14.02 16.40 17.97
CA GLY A 302 15.12 16.91 18.79
C GLY A 302 16.00 17.91 18.05
N PHE A 303 16.46 17.57 16.86
CA PHE A 303 17.20 18.50 15.99
C PHE A 303 16.36 19.72 15.63
N TYR A 304 15.07 19.56 15.31
CA TYR A 304 14.18 20.67 14.96
C TYR A 304 13.99 21.65 16.13
N LYS A 305 13.87 21.14 17.36
CA LYS A 305 13.81 22.01 18.55
C LYS A 305 15.08 22.85 18.69
N SER A 306 16.26 22.25 18.60
CA SER A 306 17.53 22.96 18.70
C SER A 306 17.71 23.99 17.57
N PHE A 307 17.36 23.60 16.33
CA PHE A 307 17.35 24.48 15.16
C PHE A 307 16.44 25.70 15.37
N VAL A 308 15.19 25.49 15.79
CA VAL A 308 14.22 26.56 16.04
C VAL A 308 14.64 27.46 17.19
N GLU A 309 15.16 26.92 18.30
CA GLU A 309 15.67 27.73 19.41
C GLU A 309 16.87 28.61 19.01
N PHE A 310 17.75 28.10 18.14
CA PHE A 310 18.88 28.87 17.61
C PHE A 310 18.40 29.94 16.62
N ALA A 311 17.59 29.56 15.63
CA ALA A 311 17.02 30.46 14.63
C ALA A 311 16.20 31.60 15.27
N ARG A 312 15.39 31.29 16.29
CA ARG A 312 14.62 32.31 17.04
C ARG A 312 15.50 33.32 17.75
N ARG A 313 16.68 32.95 18.28
CA ARG A 313 17.64 33.90 18.89
C ARG A 313 18.27 34.81 17.83
N GLN A 314 18.58 34.25 16.66
CA GLN A 314 19.24 34.96 15.55
C GLN A 314 18.30 35.88 14.75
N ALA A 315 16.99 35.61 14.75
CA ALA A 315 15.99 36.44 14.05
C ALA A 315 15.55 37.71 14.80
N VAL A 316 15.99 37.95 16.04
CA VAL A 316 15.58 39.12 16.85
C VAL A 316 16.30 40.39 16.36
N PRO A 317 15.59 41.52 16.16
CA PRO A 317 16.23 42.79 15.82
C PRO A 317 17.26 43.22 16.88
N GLY A 318 18.50 43.44 16.46
CA GLY A 318 19.60 43.79 17.36
C GLY A 318 20.25 42.61 18.09
N ALA A 319 19.92 41.36 17.75
CA ALA A 319 20.68 40.20 18.20
C ALA A 319 22.15 40.26 17.73
N VAL A 320 23.06 39.71 18.54
CA VAL A 320 24.45 39.48 18.12
C VAL A 320 24.47 38.30 17.15
N PRO A 321 24.97 38.46 15.90
CA PRO A 321 25.07 37.37 14.95
C PRO A 321 25.96 36.25 15.50
N ALA A 322 25.50 35.01 15.40
CA ALA A 322 26.28 33.84 15.77
C ALA A 322 27.52 33.73 14.86
N PRO A 323 28.67 33.27 15.39
CA PRO A 323 29.84 32.96 14.59
C PRO A 323 29.49 32.04 13.41
N VAL A 324 30.06 32.31 12.23
CA VAL A 324 29.89 31.47 11.03
C VAL A 324 30.20 29.99 11.31
N ARG A 325 31.08 29.70 12.28
CA ARG A 325 31.36 28.34 12.74
C ARG A 325 30.11 27.63 13.28
N GLU A 326 29.31 28.26 14.12
CA GLU A 326 28.10 27.65 14.71
C GLU A 326 27.05 27.35 13.65
N TRP A 327 26.90 28.24 12.66
CA TRP A 327 26.05 28.03 11.49
C TRP A 327 26.50 26.85 10.61
N LEU A 328 27.81 26.66 10.46
CA LEU A 328 28.36 25.53 9.73
C LEU A 328 28.22 24.22 10.52
N ASP A 329 28.52 24.22 11.82
CA ASP A 329 28.37 23.05 12.70
C ASP A 329 26.89 22.58 12.74
N LEU A 330 25.94 23.52 12.71
CA LEU A 330 24.51 23.25 12.56
C LEU A 330 24.17 22.57 11.22
N ALA A 331 24.69 23.09 10.10
CA ALA A 331 24.45 22.52 8.78
C ALA A 331 25.10 21.13 8.61
N GLU A 332 26.32 20.97 9.09
CA GLU A 332 27.07 19.71 9.11
C GLU A 332 26.35 18.67 9.99
N GLY A 333 25.80 19.06 11.15
CA GLY A 333 24.98 18.17 12.00
C GLY A 333 23.65 17.74 11.37
N VAL A 334 22.99 18.61 10.59
CA VAL A 334 21.73 18.31 9.89
C VAL A 334 21.95 17.39 8.67
N LEU A 335 23.03 17.61 7.92
CA LEU A 335 23.27 16.98 6.62
C LEU A 335 24.31 15.85 6.63
N MET A 336 25.42 16.05 7.34
CA MET A 336 26.67 15.31 7.12
C MET A 336 27.03 14.30 8.21
N ASP A 337 26.48 14.36 9.43
CA ASP A 337 26.72 13.30 10.43
C ASP A 337 26.30 11.94 9.87
N PRO A 338 27.23 10.98 9.70
CA PRO A 338 26.95 9.72 9.00
C PRO A 338 26.00 8.79 9.77
N SER A 339 25.79 9.05 11.06
CA SER A 339 25.16 8.14 12.00
C SER A 339 23.83 8.66 12.58
N ALA A 340 23.77 9.97 12.86
CA ALA A 340 22.74 10.62 13.66
C ALA A 340 22.09 11.86 13.01
N SER A 341 22.56 12.31 11.85
CA SER A 341 22.00 13.47 11.14
C SER A 341 20.49 13.35 10.86
N VAL A 342 19.84 14.51 10.67
CA VAL A 342 18.44 14.61 10.21
C VAL A 342 18.25 13.86 8.89
N ALA A 343 19.17 14.03 7.93
CA ALA A 343 19.15 13.31 6.66
C ALA A 343 19.15 11.78 6.85
N GLN A 344 20.00 11.28 7.73
CA GLN A 344 20.09 9.86 8.05
C GLN A 344 18.89 9.35 8.86
N ALA A 345 18.27 10.18 9.71
CA ALA A 345 17.05 9.84 10.46
C ALA A 345 15.83 9.70 9.52
N VAL A 346 15.62 10.66 8.61
CA VAL A 346 14.54 10.63 7.59
C VAL A 346 14.76 9.45 6.63
N ARG A 347 16.00 9.15 6.22
CA ARG A 347 16.33 7.97 5.42
C ARG A 347 15.99 6.65 6.12
N LYS A 348 16.25 6.52 7.43
CA LYS A 348 15.89 5.34 8.22
C LYS A 348 14.38 5.19 8.38
N LEU A 349 13.66 6.30 8.56
CA LEU A 349 12.19 6.33 8.58
C LEU A 349 11.60 5.86 7.24
N HIS A 350 12.20 6.30 6.12
CA HIS A 350 11.82 5.83 4.79
C HIS A 350 12.01 4.33 4.59
N THR A 351 13.13 3.74 5.02
CA THR A 351 13.36 2.30 4.85
C THR A 351 12.33 1.45 5.60
N LEU A 352 11.82 1.92 6.74
CA LEU A 352 10.71 1.28 7.47
C LEU A 352 9.38 1.35 6.69
N LEU A 353 9.15 2.42 5.92
CA LEU A 353 8.01 2.58 5.02
C LEU A 353 8.15 1.81 3.69
N GLU A 354 9.36 1.44 3.26
CA GLU A 354 9.58 0.63 2.05
C GLU A 354 9.46 -0.88 2.31
N HIS A 355 9.90 -1.37 3.49
CA HIS A 355 10.09 -2.82 3.75
C HIS A 355 9.10 -3.42 4.76
N GLY A 356 8.24 -2.60 5.39
CA GLY A 356 7.30 -3.03 6.41
C GLY A 356 5.95 -2.36 6.23
N ASP A 357 4.88 -3.10 6.52
CA ASP A 357 3.51 -2.62 6.37
C ASP A 357 3.11 -1.77 7.60
N LEU A 358 3.79 -0.62 7.75
CA LEU A 358 3.81 0.20 8.97
C LEU A 358 2.40 0.65 9.41
N PHE A 359 1.51 0.91 8.47
CA PHE A 359 0.11 1.30 8.75
C PHE A 359 -0.80 0.10 9.05
N ARG A 360 -0.37 -1.13 8.71
CA ARG A 360 -1.20 -2.35 8.77
C ARG A 360 -0.84 -3.28 9.93
N SER A 361 0.42 -3.35 10.36
CA SER A 361 0.81 -4.13 11.56
C SER A 361 -0.04 -3.73 12.78
N PRO A 362 -0.23 -2.44 13.12
CA PRO A 362 -1.14 -2.01 14.19
C PRO A 362 -2.64 -2.29 13.97
N LEU A 363 -3.06 -2.71 12.77
CA LEU A 363 -4.44 -3.09 12.44
C LEU A 363 -4.65 -4.61 12.42
N GLN A 364 -3.56 -5.38 12.47
CA GLN A 364 -3.54 -6.84 12.50
C GLN A 364 -3.18 -7.36 13.91
N GLU A 365 -2.25 -6.69 14.59
CA GLU A 365 -1.92 -6.89 15.99
C GLU A 365 -2.94 -6.11 16.85
N ARG A 366 -3.90 -6.82 17.47
CA ARG A 366 -4.96 -6.22 18.32
C ARG A 366 -4.38 -5.70 19.63
N HIS A 367 -3.75 -4.53 19.60
CA HIS A 367 -3.22 -3.87 20.79
C HIS A 367 -4.36 -3.52 21.77
N PRO A 368 -4.27 -3.87 23.07
CA PRO A 368 -5.29 -3.52 24.07
C PRO A 368 -5.58 -2.02 24.11
N ASP A 369 -4.51 -1.23 23.96
CA ASP A 369 -4.47 0.23 24.05
C ASP A 369 -5.36 0.90 22.99
N VAL A 370 -5.57 0.27 21.83
CA VAL A 370 -6.47 0.80 20.79
C VAL A 370 -7.92 0.89 21.31
N CYS A 371 -8.32 0.00 22.22
CA CYS A 371 -9.62 0.06 22.88
C CYS A 371 -9.67 1.12 23.99
N GLU A 372 -8.56 1.36 24.71
CA GLU A 372 -8.48 2.41 25.73
C GLU A 372 -8.44 3.83 25.13
N LEU A 373 -7.77 3.98 23.99
CA LEU A 373 -7.60 5.25 23.26
C LEU A 373 -8.90 5.77 22.61
N GLN A 374 -9.92 4.92 22.44
CA GLN A 374 -11.18 5.23 21.75
C GLN A 374 -11.05 5.72 20.29
N LEU A 375 -9.90 5.50 19.64
CA LEU A 375 -9.66 5.92 18.26
C LEU A 375 -10.19 4.88 17.26
N SER A 376 -10.81 5.34 16.17
CA SER A 376 -11.15 4.47 15.05
C SER A 376 -9.89 4.06 14.26
N PRO A 377 -9.92 2.95 13.49
CA PRO A 377 -8.82 2.57 12.60
C PRO A 377 -8.43 3.70 11.63
N HIS A 378 -9.41 4.45 11.11
CA HIS A 378 -9.18 5.65 10.29
C HIS A 378 -8.40 6.72 11.06
N GLN A 379 -8.83 7.02 12.29
CA GLN A 379 -8.17 8.02 13.14
C GLN A 379 -6.74 7.59 13.51
N LEU A 380 -6.53 6.30 13.79
CA LEU A 380 -5.21 5.74 14.07
C LEU A 380 -4.24 5.90 12.88
N ILE A 381 -4.66 5.51 11.68
CA ILE A 381 -3.88 5.69 10.44
C ILE A 381 -3.61 7.18 10.17
N TYR A 382 -4.61 8.04 10.38
CA TYR A 382 -4.52 9.50 10.19
C TYR A 382 -3.53 10.14 11.17
N ASP A 383 -3.56 9.78 12.45
CA ASP A 383 -2.65 10.30 13.47
C ASP A 383 -1.22 9.78 13.29
N MET A 384 -1.05 8.52 12.84
CA MET A 384 0.25 7.99 12.39
C MET A 384 0.78 8.77 11.18
N TYR A 385 -0.05 8.96 10.14
CA TYR A 385 0.32 9.69 8.91
C TYR A 385 0.70 11.14 9.20
N ASN A 386 -0.07 11.85 10.04
CA ASN A 386 0.24 13.21 10.45
C ASN A 386 1.52 13.28 11.27
N THR A 387 1.73 12.36 12.22
CA THR A 387 2.95 12.33 13.04
C THR A 387 4.20 12.11 12.18
N ILE A 388 4.12 11.18 11.21
CA ILE A 388 5.20 10.92 10.23
C ILE A 388 5.42 12.15 9.34
N SER A 389 4.36 12.66 8.71
CA SER A 389 4.43 13.79 7.77
C SER A 389 4.95 15.07 8.43
N LEU A 390 4.54 15.37 9.66
CA LEU A 390 4.99 16.54 10.40
C LEU A 390 6.50 16.47 10.73
N ALA A 391 7.03 15.28 11.00
CA ALA A 391 8.47 15.07 11.17
C ALA A 391 9.22 15.13 9.84
N GLU A 392 8.69 14.58 8.74
CA GLU A 392 9.32 14.73 7.43
C GLU A 392 9.35 16.20 6.97
N ILE A 393 8.29 16.98 7.23
CA ILE A 393 8.26 18.44 6.98
C ILE A 393 9.38 19.15 7.74
N LYS A 394 9.55 18.86 9.05
CA LYS A 394 10.63 19.42 9.88
C LYS A 394 12.02 19.05 9.36
N GLY A 395 12.21 17.77 9.03
CA GLY A 395 13.47 17.26 8.51
C GLY A 395 13.84 17.88 7.17
N TYR A 396 12.87 17.97 6.26
CA TYR A 396 13.02 18.60 4.96
C TYR A 396 13.32 20.10 5.06
N ALA A 397 12.61 20.82 5.94
CA ALA A 397 12.85 22.23 6.22
C ALA A 397 14.30 22.47 6.68
N MET A 398 14.80 21.69 7.65
CA MET A 398 16.18 21.80 8.12
C MET A 398 17.20 21.51 7.01
N MET A 399 17.01 20.44 6.23
CA MET A 399 17.94 20.11 5.13
C MET A 399 18.00 21.22 4.08
N GLN A 400 16.86 21.78 3.66
CA GLN A 400 16.82 22.89 2.70
C GLN A 400 17.46 24.17 3.26
N PHE A 401 17.19 24.52 4.52
CA PHE A 401 17.88 25.62 5.21
C PHE A 401 19.40 25.44 5.19
N SER A 402 19.89 24.25 5.56
CA SER A 402 21.32 23.95 5.62
C SER A 402 22.02 24.03 4.26
N TRP A 403 21.40 23.55 3.17
CA TRP A 403 21.95 23.72 1.81
C TRP A 403 22.01 25.19 1.39
N MET A 404 20.97 25.98 1.66
CA MET A 404 20.94 27.42 1.38
C MET A 404 22.04 28.16 2.16
N LEU A 405 22.20 27.83 3.45
CA LEU A 405 23.18 28.43 4.36
C LEU A 405 24.64 28.16 3.93
N LEU A 406 24.93 26.92 3.53
CA LEU A 406 26.25 26.54 2.99
C LEU A 406 26.60 27.33 1.72
N LYS A 407 25.61 27.63 0.86
CA LYS A 407 25.77 28.48 -0.33
C LYS A 407 25.97 29.96 0.01
N ILE A 408 25.27 30.49 1.04
CA ILE A 408 25.47 31.86 1.53
C ILE A 408 26.91 32.06 2.00
N TYR A 409 27.46 31.13 2.79
CA TYR A 409 28.85 31.19 3.26
C TYR A 409 29.90 30.64 2.27
N GLY A 410 29.54 30.45 0.99
CA GLY A 410 30.48 30.11 -0.08
C GLY A 410 31.16 28.75 0.07
N LYS A 411 30.52 27.77 0.72
CA LYS A 411 31.05 26.41 0.93
C LYS A 411 30.83 25.47 -0.26
N GLY A 412 30.18 25.94 -1.31
CA GLY A 412 29.72 25.18 -2.47
C GLY A 412 28.39 25.74 -2.99
N ASN A 413 27.93 25.26 -4.14
CA ASN A 413 26.69 25.65 -4.76
C ASN A 413 25.48 24.83 -4.26
N TYR A 414 25.65 23.53 -3.99
CA TYR A 414 24.66 22.63 -3.36
C TYR A 414 23.24 22.57 -3.97
N THR A 415 22.99 23.22 -5.12
CA THR A 415 21.67 23.26 -5.76
C THR A 415 21.21 21.88 -6.23
N GLN A 416 22.15 21.03 -6.64
CA GLN A 416 21.83 19.67 -7.11
C GLN A 416 21.53 18.73 -5.94
N GLU A 417 22.28 18.83 -4.84
CA GLU A 417 21.99 18.17 -3.58
C GLU A 417 20.61 18.58 -3.02
N ALA A 418 20.27 19.87 -3.08
CA ALA A 418 18.96 20.38 -2.68
C ALA A 418 17.82 19.88 -3.58
N SER A 419 18.06 19.82 -4.90
CA SER A 419 17.11 19.28 -5.89
C SER A 419 16.83 17.78 -5.67
N LEU A 420 17.88 16.97 -5.49
CA LEU A 420 17.75 15.55 -5.13
C LEU A 420 17.05 15.35 -3.77
N THR A 421 17.28 16.25 -2.82
CA THR A 421 16.58 16.24 -1.52
C THR A 421 15.08 16.49 -1.69
N ARG A 422 14.70 17.39 -2.62
CA ARG A 422 13.30 17.70 -3.00
C ARG A 422 12.62 16.52 -3.69
N GLU A 423 13.22 15.98 -4.74
CA GLU A 423 12.66 14.86 -5.52
C GLU A 423 12.36 13.65 -4.62
N ARG A 424 13.37 13.23 -3.83
CA ARG A 424 13.22 12.11 -2.87
C ARG A 424 12.18 12.39 -1.79
N TYR A 425 11.93 13.65 -1.40
CA TYR A 425 10.90 14.00 -0.42
C TYR A 425 9.48 13.96 -1.02
N VAL A 426 9.30 14.45 -2.25
CA VAL A 426 8.04 14.35 -2.99
C VAL A 426 7.65 12.88 -3.20
N GLU A 427 8.61 12.03 -3.61
CA GLU A 427 8.34 10.60 -3.81
C GLU A 427 7.92 9.92 -2.49
N ARG A 428 8.65 10.15 -1.39
CA ARG A 428 8.33 9.55 -0.08
C ARG A 428 6.94 9.94 0.42
N THR A 429 6.62 11.22 0.42
CA THR A 429 5.33 11.71 0.92
C THR A 429 4.15 11.20 0.09
N ALA A 430 4.30 11.13 -1.24
CA ALA A 430 3.31 10.54 -2.12
C ALA A 430 3.11 9.03 -1.85
N ARG A 431 4.20 8.27 -1.68
CA ARG A 431 4.14 6.84 -1.31
C ARG A 431 3.46 6.63 0.06
N ALA A 432 3.81 7.43 1.07
CA ALA A 432 3.23 7.33 2.42
C ALA A 432 1.73 7.66 2.44
N ALA A 433 1.31 8.71 1.73
CA ALA A 433 -0.10 9.05 1.58
C ALA A 433 -0.88 7.97 0.81
N ALA A 434 -0.27 7.38 -0.23
CA ALA A 434 -0.87 6.27 -0.96
C ALA A 434 -1.02 5.00 -0.10
N ALA A 435 -0.02 4.67 0.74
CA ALA A 435 -0.10 3.54 1.66
C ALA A 435 -1.23 3.72 2.69
N ALA A 436 -1.25 4.86 3.40
CA ALA A 436 -2.29 5.19 4.37
C ALA A 436 -3.72 5.13 3.79
N ARG A 437 -3.90 5.45 2.49
CA ARG A 437 -5.19 5.35 1.80
C ARG A 437 -5.54 3.95 1.30
N ARG A 438 -4.58 3.06 1.05
CA ARG A 438 -4.83 1.73 0.45
C ARG A 438 -5.31 0.69 1.46
N GLU A 439 -5.00 0.85 2.74
CA GLU A 439 -5.36 -0.11 3.79
C GLU A 439 -6.83 -0.02 4.26
N THR A 440 -7.63 0.85 3.66
CA THR A 440 -9.04 1.06 4.05
C THR A 440 -10.06 0.62 3.01
N TYR A 441 -9.63 0.24 1.80
CA TYR A 441 -10.55 -0.27 0.77
C TYR A 441 -9.84 -1.20 -0.23
N ALA A 442 -10.62 -2.09 -0.84
CA ALA A 442 -10.17 -2.97 -1.91
C ALA A 442 -11.07 -2.82 -3.15
N GLN A 443 -10.49 -3.05 -4.33
CA GLN A 443 -11.21 -2.97 -5.61
C GLN A 443 -11.49 -4.37 -6.15
N VAL A 444 -12.68 -4.55 -6.73
CA VAL A 444 -12.92 -5.57 -7.75
C VAL A 444 -12.12 -5.15 -8.98
N THR A 445 -11.46 -6.09 -9.67
CA THR A 445 -10.66 -5.77 -10.88
C THR A 445 -11.08 -6.62 -12.08
N ARG A 446 -10.94 -6.04 -13.28
CA ARG A 446 -11.13 -6.73 -14.58
C ARG A 446 -12.53 -7.33 -14.82
N LEU A 447 -13.56 -6.86 -14.11
CA LEU A 447 -14.96 -7.30 -14.31
C LEU A 447 -15.58 -6.68 -15.57
N LEU A 448 -15.56 -5.34 -15.66
CA LEU A 448 -15.95 -4.58 -16.85
C LEU A 448 -14.98 -3.40 -16.97
N GLN A 449 -14.08 -3.46 -17.95
CA GLN A 449 -13.11 -2.41 -18.24
C GLN A 449 -13.23 -1.91 -19.68
N GLY A 450 -13.18 -0.59 -19.87
CA GLY A 450 -13.13 0.02 -21.21
C GLY A 450 -12.00 -0.56 -22.04
N TYR A 451 -12.33 -1.02 -23.24
CA TYR A 451 -11.44 -1.73 -24.15
C TYR A 451 -11.71 -1.31 -25.60
N ILE A 452 -10.65 -1.00 -26.33
CA ILE A 452 -10.70 -0.70 -27.76
C ILE A 452 -10.40 -1.99 -28.51
N GLU A 453 -11.25 -2.40 -29.44
CA GLU A 453 -10.98 -3.54 -30.33
C GLU A 453 -11.46 -3.25 -31.74
N ASN A 454 -10.81 -3.84 -32.75
CA ASN A 454 -11.25 -3.68 -34.13
C ASN A 454 -12.33 -4.71 -34.50
N GLU A 455 -13.31 -4.32 -35.32
CA GLU A 455 -14.33 -5.22 -35.89
C GLU A 455 -13.72 -6.50 -36.49
N VAL A 456 -12.57 -6.40 -37.16
CA VAL A 456 -11.87 -7.53 -37.80
C VAL A 456 -11.34 -8.59 -36.81
N ASP A 457 -11.07 -8.19 -35.57
CA ASP A 457 -10.50 -9.06 -34.53
C ASP A 457 -11.59 -9.64 -33.59
N MET A 458 -12.85 -9.23 -33.77
CA MET A 458 -14.00 -9.68 -32.98
C MET A 458 -14.84 -10.78 -33.66
N ASN A 459 -14.44 -11.31 -34.82
CA ASN A 459 -15.13 -12.41 -35.50
C ASN A 459 -14.18 -13.46 -36.10
N THR A 460 -14.63 -14.72 -36.15
CA THR A 460 -13.85 -15.88 -36.63
C THR A 460 -13.52 -15.84 -38.12
N GLU A 461 -14.29 -15.13 -38.94
CA GLU A 461 -13.99 -14.94 -40.37
C GLU A 461 -12.89 -13.91 -40.61
N GLN A 462 -12.53 -13.13 -39.59
CA GLN A 462 -11.69 -11.93 -39.69
C GLN A 462 -12.18 -10.99 -40.81
N THR A 463 -13.45 -10.58 -40.75
CA THR A 463 -14.10 -9.67 -41.71
C THR A 463 -14.66 -8.40 -41.07
N CYS A 464 -15.17 -7.51 -41.92
CA CYS A 464 -15.58 -6.14 -41.61
C CYS A 464 -17.01 -5.86 -42.10
N LYS A 465 -17.87 -6.89 -42.09
CA LYS A 465 -19.24 -6.81 -42.61
C LYS A 465 -20.18 -6.04 -41.69
N GLU A 466 -19.96 -6.21 -40.39
CA GLU A 466 -20.78 -5.69 -39.30
C GLU A 466 -20.12 -4.48 -38.65
N ASN A 467 -20.92 -3.54 -38.16
CA ASN A 467 -20.45 -2.37 -37.41
C ASN A 467 -20.28 -2.67 -35.91
N CYS A 468 -19.55 -1.81 -35.19
CA CYS A 468 -19.38 -1.90 -33.73
C CYS A 468 -20.62 -2.25 -32.91
N GLY A 469 -21.80 -1.70 -33.23
CA GLY A 469 -23.04 -1.94 -32.49
C GLY A 469 -23.62 -3.36 -32.62
N TYR A 470 -23.15 -4.14 -33.60
CA TYR A 470 -23.48 -5.56 -33.72
C TYR A 470 -22.85 -6.39 -32.58
N TYR A 471 -21.66 -6.01 -32.13
CA TYR A 471 -20.86 -6.74 -31.14
C TYR A 471 -21.33 -6.47 -29.70
N THR A 472 -22.58 -6.83 -29.44
CA THR A 472 -23.20 -6.83 -28.10
C THR A 472 -22.55 -7.86 -27.17
N LEU A 473 -22.14 -9.01 -27.71
CA LEU A 473 -21.30 -10.00 -27.05
C LEU A 473 -20.37 -10.66 -28.09
N ALA A 474 -19.07 -10.64 -27.83
CA ALA A 474 -18.01 -11.12 -28.73
C ALA A 474 -16.80 -11.67 -27.95
N GLN A 475 -15.80 -12.18 -28.68
CA GLN A 475 -14.50 -12.61 -28.16
C GLN A 475 -13.39 -12.11 -29.09
N ASN A 476 -12.17 -11.96 -28.57
CA ASN A 476 -11.00 -11.72 -29.43
C ASN A 476 -10.66 -13.02 -30.20
N HIS A 477 -10.53 -12.91 -31.52
CA HIS A 477 -10.20 -14.01 -32.44
C HIS A 477 -8.81 -13.83 -33.11
N GLY A 478 -7.97 -12.94 -32.59
CA GLY A 478 -6.60 -12.74 -33.07
C GLY A 478 -6.11 -11.29 -32.93
N CYS A 479 -5.14 -10.95 -33.79
CA CYS A 479 -4.70 -9.58 -34.00
C CYS A 479 -4.28 -9.42 -35.47
N PHE A 480 -5.11 -8.76 -36.27
CA PHE A 480 -4.92 -8.68 -37.70
C PHE A 480 -3.68 -7.84 -38.05
N LYS A 481 -2.63 -8.48 -38.56
CA LYS A 481 -1.36 -7.87 -38.99
C LYS A 481 -0.63 -7.07 -37.90
N ASP A 482 -0.71 -7.51 -36.63
CA ASP A 482 -0.03 -6.86 -35.49
C ASP A 482 -0.32 -5.35 -35.37
N MET A 483 -1.58 -4.98 -35.63
CA MET A 483 -2.11 -3.60 -35.55
C MET A 483 -2.27 -3.16 -34.08
N TYR A 484 -3.24 -2.30 -33.74
CA TYR A 484 -3.33 -1.75 -32.37
C TYR A 484 -3.50 -2.83 -31.28
N CYS A 485 -4.18 -3.92 -31.60
CA CYS A 485 -4.31 -5.12 -30.76
C CYS A 485 -2.97 -5.66 -30.21
N ALA A 486 -1.86 -5.53 -30.95
CA ALA A 486 -0.53 -5.97 -30.49
C ALA A 486 0.16 -5.00 -29.52
N ARG A 487 -0.37 -3.79 -29.34
CA ARG A 487 0.20 -2.72 -28.49
C ARG A 487 -0.46 -2.62 -27.12
N GLN A 488 -1.58 -3.33 -26.93
CA GLN A 488 -2.35 -3.40 -25.69
C GLN A 488 -2.41 -4.85 -25.15
N PRO A 489 -2.78 -5.06 -23.88
CA PRO A 489 -3.17 -6.39 -23.42
C PRO A 489 -4.45 -6.80 -24.15
N THR A 490 -4.53 -8.02 -24.67
CA THR A 490 -5.80 -8.54 -25.23
C THR A 490 -6.88 -8.65 -24.15
N CYS A 491 -8.15 -8.64 -24.55
CA CYS A 491 -9.24 -9.11 -23.69
C CYS A 491 -9.35 -10.63 -23.81
N LYS A 492 -9.13 -11.38 -22.72
CA LYS A 492 -9.12 -12.86 -22.78
C LYS A 492 -10.47 -13.53 -22.52
N GLY A 493 -11.39 -12.82 -21.87
CA GLY A 493 -12.71 -13.35 -21.55
C GLY A 493 -13.74 -13.01 -22.63
N ARG A 494 -14.52 -11.96 -22.39
CA ARG A 494 -15.66 -11.56 -23.22
C ARG A 494 -15.62 -10.07 -23.51
N ILE A 495 -15.88 -9.70 -24.76
CA ILE A 495 -16.04 -8.31 -25.20
C ILE A 495 -17.53 -8.04 -25.30
N ILE A 496 -18.01 -6.96 -24.67
CA ILE A 496 -19.42 -6.75 -24.37
C ILE A 496 -19.81 -5.30 -24.68
N ASN A 497 -21.02 -5.09 -25.21
CA ASN A 497 -21.62 -3.77 -25.49
C ASN A 497 -20.68 -2.82 -26.25
N CYS A 498 -20.16 -3.26 -27.40
CA CYS A 498 -19.37 -2.39 -28.27
C CYS A 498 -20.19 -1.24 -28.86
N GLN A 499 -19.56 -0.08 -29.01
CA GLN A 499 -20.10 1.11 -29.64
C GLN A 499 -19.04 1.80 -30.52
N TYR A 500 -19.50 2.45 -31.59
CA TYR A 500 -18.67 3.34 -32.41
C TYR A 500 -18.68 4.75 -31.80
N ILE A 501 -17.51 5.36 -31.66
CA ILE A 501 -17.37 6.74 -31.15
C ILE A 501 -16.79 7.65 -32.25
N ASP A 502 -15.72 7.20 -32.90
CA ASP A 502 -15.10 7.86 -34.05
C ASP A 502 -14.22 6.86 -34.82
N SER A 503 -13.77 7.23 -36.02
CA SER A 503 -12.84 6.42 -36.81
C SER A 503 -11.44 6.41 -36.19
N ASP A 504 -10.98 7.58 -35.77
CA ASP A 504 -9.58 7.82 -35.46
C ASP A 504 -9.43 8.43 -34.06
N MET A 505 -8.42 7.96 -33.32
CA MET A 505 -8.22 8.33 -31.92
C MET A 505 -6.76 8.28 -31.48
N THR A 506 -6.44 9.07 -30.45
CA THR A 506 -5.16 9.06 -29.74
C THR A 506 -5.36 8.45 -28.35
N VAL A 507 -4.76 7.29 -28.12
CA VAL A 507 -4.87 6.55 -26.86
C VAL A 507 -3.62 6.75 -26.00
N CYS A 508 -3.81 7.04 -24.72
CA CYS A 508 -2.75 6.95 -23.71
C CYS A 508 -2.84 5.62 -22.93
N PRO A 509 -1.99 4.62 -23.25
CA PRO A 509 -1.98 3.35 -22.54
C PRO A 509 -1.43 3.49 -21.11
N ALA A 510 -2.06 2.79 -20.17
CA ALA A 510 -1.71 2.82 -18.76
C ALA A 510 -0.31 2.27 -18.45
N LYS A 511 0.30 2.75 -17.37
CA LYS A 511 1.67 2.38 -16.97
C LYS A 511 1.85 0.86 -16.79
N LYS A 512 3.06 0.36 -17.05
CA LYS A 512 3.38 -1.08 -16.88
C LYS A 512 3.11 -1.49 -15.43
N GLY A 513 2.36 -2.58 -15.23
CA GLY A 513 1.91 -3.03 -13.91
C GLY A 513 0.67 -2.32 -13.35
N SER A 514 0.01 -1.43 -14.10
CA SER A 514 -1.32 -0.91 -13.75
C SER A 514 -2.39 -2.01 -13.88
N THR A 515 -3.48 -1.88 -13.11
CA THR A 515 -4.73 -2.61 -13.34
C THR A 515 -5.57 -2.00 -14.46
N ARG A 516 -5.30 -0.75 -14.83
CA ARG A 516 -5.93 -0.01 -15.93
C ARG A 516 -5.31 -0.44 -17.28
N ARG A 517 -6.07 -0.31 -18.36
CA ARG A 517 -5.63 -0.52 -19.76
C ARG A 517 -5.17 0.81 -20.38
N TYR A 518 -5.91 1.89 -20.11
CA TYR A 518 -5.63 3.26 -20.56
C TYR A 518 -5.66 4.24 -19.36
N GLU A 519 -5.02 5.41 -19.49
CA GLU A 519 -5.28 6.53 -18.57
C GLU A 519 -6.33 7.48 -19.15
N TRP A 520 -6.25 7.76 -20.46
CA TRP A 520 -7.25 8.52 -21.22
C TRP A 520 -7.22 8.16 -22.73
N ILE A 521 -8.30 8.50 -23.44
CA ILE A 521 -8.49 8.41 -24.90
C ILE A 521 -9.04 9.73 -25.42
N GLU A 522 -8.55 10.19 -26.57
CA GLU A 522 -9.00 11.40 -27.27
C GLU A 522 -9.38 11.06 -28.72
N TYR A 523 -10.62 11.33 -29.12
CA TYR A 523 -11.15 11.07 -30.47
C TYR A 523 -11.05 12.34 -31.34
N GLU A 524 -10.94 12.22 -32.66
CA GLU A 524 -10.76 13.39 -33.54
C GLU A 524 -11.97 14.35 -33.57
N ASN A 525 -13.19 13.84 -33.33
CA ASN A 525 -14.39 14.63 -33.09
C ASN A 525 -14.39 15.44 -31.77
N GLY A 526 -13.32 15.36 -30.97
CA GLY A 526 -13.13 16.11 -29.74
C GLY A 526 -13.70 15.45 -28.47
N ASN A 527 -14.35 14.28 -28.60
CA ASN A 527 -14.75 13.50 -27.43
C ASN A 527 -13.50 12.99 -26.68
N ARG A 528 -13.57 12.97 -25.35
CA ARG A 528 -12.46 12.55 -24.48
C ARG A 528 -12.99 11.65 -23.37
N PHE A 529 -12.31 10.52 -23.17
CA PHE A 529 -12.59 9.57 -22.10
C PHE A 529 -11.39 9.52 -21.15
N GLY A 530 -11.61 9.72 -19.86
CA GLY A 530 -10.54 9.79 -18.85
C GLY A 530 -9.87 11.15 -18.77
N GLN A 531 -9.14 11.38 -17.67
CA GLN A 531 -8.55 12.69 -17.36
C GLN A 531 -7.16 12.83 -18.01
N MET A 532 -6.97 13.87 -18.83
CA MET A 532 -5.68 14.21 -19.45
C MET A 532 -4.66 14.86 -18.47
N THR A 533 -4.78 14.58 -17.17
CA THR A 533 -3.89 15.04 -16.10
C THR A 533 -2.69 14.11 -15.89
N SER A 534 -2.77 12.86 -16.35
CA SER A 534 -1.70 11.87 -16.26
C SER A 534 -0.67 12.01 -17.39
N GLU A 535 0.62 12.07 -17.04
CA GLU A 535 1.70 11.97 -18.03
C GLU A 535 1.70 10.59 -18.71
N CYS A 536 1.82 10.58 -20.03
CA CYS A 536 1.68 9.35 -20.81
C CYS A 536 3.00 8.56 -20.88
N HIS A 537 3.43 7.97 -19.75
CA HIS A 537 4.76 7.35 -19.58
C HIS A 537 5.14 6.25 -20.60
N ARG A 538 4.16 5.65 -21.30
CA ARG A 538 4.39 4.63 -22.35
C ARG A 538 4.35 5.19 -23.79
N GLY A 539 4.20 6.50 -23.94
CA GLY A 539 3.96 7.16 -25.22
C GLY A 539 2.49 7.06 -25.66
N LYS A 540 2.05 8.02 -26.47
CA LYS A 540 0.71 8.02 -27.10
C LYS A 540 0.70 7.07 -28.31
N ASN A 541 -0.39 6.34 -28.52
CA ASN A 541 -0.65 5.64 -29.78
C ASN A 541 -1.71 6.41 -30.57
N LYS A 542 -1.46 6.73 -31.85
CA LYS A 542 -2.56 6.97 -32.79
C LYS A 542 -3.13 5.63 -33.24
N VAL A 543 -4.44 5.57 -33.36
CA VAL A 543 -5.21 4.38 -33.72
C VAL A 543 -6.21 4.84 -34.76
N ASP A 544 -5.93 4.49 -36.01
CA ASP A 544 -6.63 4.97 -37.19
C ASP A 544 -7.44 3.83 -37.81
N SER A 545 -8.69 4.08 -38.19
CA SER A 545 -9.51 3.13 -38.95
C SER A 545 -9.11 3.09 -40.42
N TRP A 546 -9.54 2.04 -41.14
CA TRP A 546 -9.05 1.77 -42.49
C TRP A 546 -10.01 0.99 -43.39
N TRP A 547 -9.72 0.99 -44.69
CA TRP A 547 -10.52 0.35 -45.73
C TRP A 547 -9.94 -0.99 -46.18
N ARG A 548 -10.77 -2.03 -46.10
CA ARG A 548 -10.58 -3.35 -46.70
C ARG A 548 -11.69 -3.58 -47.73
N LEU A 549 -11.56 -2.89 -48.87
CA LEU A 549 -12.55 -2.79 -49.95
C LEU A 549 -13.32 -4.11 -50.21
N PRO A 550 -14.67 -4.10 -50.23
CA PRO A 550 -15.55 -2.92 -50.16
C PRO A 550 -15.78 -2.37 -48.75
N TYR A 551 -15.31 -3.03 -47.70
CA TYR A 551 -15.63 -2.70 -46.31
C TYR A 551 -14.72 -1.60 -45.76
N HIS A 552 -15.29 -0.63 -45.04
CA HIS A 552 -14.55 0.05 -43.97
C HIS A 552 -14.53 -0.90 -42.76
N CYS A 553 -13.55 -0.78 -41.87
CA CYS A 553 -13.72 -1.32 -40.53
C CYS A 553 -13.15 -0.42 -39.46
N SER A 554 -13.81 -0.47 -38.31
CA SER A 554 -13.74 0.54 -37.26
C SER A 554 -13.06 0.02 -36.01
N TYR A 555 -12.44 0.91 -35.25
CA TYR A 555 -12.08 0.63 -33.86
C TYR A 555 -13.25 0.97 -32.94
N CYS A 556 -13.78 -0.07 -32.29
CA CYS A 556 -14.92 0.00 -31.39
C CYS A 556 -14.46 0.23 -29.95
N PHE A 557 -15.22 1.00 -29.19
CA PHE A 557 -15.07 1.06 -27.73
C PHE A 557 -16.09 0.13 -27.08
N CYS A 558 -15.61 -0.82 -26.28
CA CYS A 558 -16.38 -1.91 -25.69
C CYS A 558 -16.04 -2.06 -24.20
N LEU A 559 -16.76 -2.94 -23.51
CA LEU A 559 -16.38 -3.42 -22.17
C LEU A 559 -15.72 -4.79 -22.28
N CYS A 560 -14.50 -4.91 -21.76
CA CYS A 560 -13.83 -6.19 -21.55
C CYS A 560 -14.18 -6.75 -20.17
N GLU A 561 -14.76 -7.94 -20.16
CA GLU A 561 -14.70 -8.87 -19.03
C GLU A 561 -13.48 -9.77 -19.22
N ASP A 562 -12.49 -9.69 -18.33
CA ASP A 562 -11.21 -10.41 -18.52
C ASP A 562 -11.18 -11.79 -17.84
N ASP A 563 -10.20 -12.61 -18.21
CA ASP A 563 -10.02 -13.98 -17.70
C ASP A 563 -10.02 -14.05 -16.15
N ALA A 564 -10.86 -14.93 -15.59
CA ALA A 564 -11.01 -15.16 -14.15
C ALA A 564 -9.71 -15.65 -13.48
N TYR A 565 -8.76 -16.19 -14.24
CA TYR A 565 -7.41 -16.48 -13.74
C TYR A 565 -6.66 -15.22 -13.28
N ILE A 566 -6.89 -14.07 -13.94
CA ILE A 566 -6.20 -12.80 -13.66
C ILE A 566 -7.08 -11.70 -13.07
N ALA A 567 -8.40 -11.92 -12.96
CA ALA A 567 -9.34 -10.98 -12.38
C ALA A 567 -9.52 -11.22 -10.88
N GLU A 568 -9.54 -10.15 -10.08
CA GLU A 568 -9.74 -10.23 -8.63
C GLU A 568 -11.20 -9.87 -8.30
N ARG A 569 -12.12 -10.79 -8.66
CA ARG A 569 -13.56 -10.56 -8.69
C ARG A 569 -14.40 -11.69 -8.07
N SER A 570 -13.84 -12.45 -7.13
CA SER A 570 -14.50 -13.59 -6.48
C SER A 570 -14.85 -13.31 -5.01
N PHE A 571 -16.00 -13.77 -4.54
CA PHE A 571 -16.48 -13.62 -3.15
C PHE A 571 -16.69 -15.00 -2.52
N SER A 572 -16.25 -15.19 -1.27
CA SER A 572 -16.37 -16.45 -0.52
C SER A 572 -17.80 -16.67 -0.01
N LEU A 573 -18.35 -17.85 -0.29
CA LEU A 573 -19.67 -18.32 0.18
C LEU A 573 -19.58 -19.15 1.47
N ARG A 574 -18.36 -19.51 1.91
CA ARG A 574 -18.14 -20.26 3.16
C ARG A 574 -18.68 -19.49 4.38
N GLU A 575 -19.39 -20.19 5.25
CA GLU A 575 -19.97 -19.60 6.46
C GLU A 575 -18.91 -19.28 7.53
N VAL A 576 -19.11 -18.15 8.21
CA VAL A 576 -18.22 -17.63 9.26
C VAL A 576 -19.00 -17.56 10.57
N LEU A 577 -18.61 -18.39 11.54
CA LEU A 577 -19.34 -18.58 12.79
C LEU A 577 -18.48 -18.16 14.00
N ALA A 578 -19.10 -17.54 14.99
CA ALA A 578 -18.54 -17.46 16.33
C ALA A 578 -18.56 -18.86 16.99
N ALA A 579 -17.75 -19.08 18.02
CA ALA A 579 -17.79 -20.31 18.82
C ALA A 579 -19.05 -20.35 19.72
N HIS A 580 -20.22 -20.50 19.11
CA HIS A 580 -21.55 -20.55 19.74
C HIS A 580 -21.69 -21.69 20.75
N GLU A 581 -21.10 -22.86 20.47
CA GLU A 581 -20.97 -23.98 21.44
C GLU A 581 -20.14 -23.61 22.69
N GLN A 582 -19.28 -22.59 22.59
CA GLN A 582 -18.51 -22.02 23.70
C GLN A 582 -19.19 -20.75 24.27
N ASN A 583 -20.49 -20.57 24.01
CA ASN A 583 -21.30 -19.42 24.43
C ASN A 583 -20.81 -18.06 23.89
N LYS A 584 -20.24 -18.03 22.68
CA LYS A 584 -19.77 -16.80 22.03
C LYS A 584 -20.72 -16.30 20.94
N VAL A 585 -20.79 -14.97 20.82
CA VAL A 585 -21.62 -14.22 19.86
C VAL A 585 -20.73 -13.36 18.96
N VAL A 586 -21.28 -12.87 17.85
CA VAL A 586 -20.59 -11.90 16.99
C VAL A 586 -20.55 -10.54 17.70
N THR A 587 -19.39 -9.89 17.70
CA THR A 587 -19.19 -8.50 18.20
C THR A 587 -18.69 -7.54 17.12
N GLY A 588 -18.17 -8.04 16.00
CA GLY A 588 -17.63 -7.21 14.92
C GLY A 588 -17.68 -7.93 13.57
N ILE A 589 -17.62 -7.18 12.47
CA ILE A 589 -17.61 -7.71 11.09
C ILE A 589 -16.68 -6.88 10.19
N ARG A 590 -16.08 -7.51 9.19
CA ARG A 590 -15.43 -6.84 8.05
C ARG A 590 -15.39 -7.72 6.81
N LEU A 591 -15.08 -7.09 5.68
CA LEU A 591 -14.61 -7.80 4.49
C LEU A 591 -13.08 -7.74 4.44
N VAL A 592 -12.44 -8.80 3.97
CA VAL A 592 -10.98 -8.88 3.78
C VAL A 592 -10.66 -9.60 2.49
N LYS A 593 -9.70 -9.06 1.72
CA LYS A 593 -9.29 -9.62 0.43
C LYS A 593 -8.00 -10.44 0.58
N TYR A 594 -8.05 -11.71 0.19
CA TYR A 594 -6.90 -12.60 0.12
C TYR A 594 -6.77 -13.13 -1.31
N GLY A 595 -5.68 -12.75 -1.99
CA GLY A 595 -5.51 -13.03 -3.41
C GLY A 595 -6.68 -12.47 -4.23
N ARG A 596 -7.37 -13.35 -4.96
CA ARG A 596 -8.53 -13.02 -5.80
C ARG A 596 -9.87 -13.02 -5.05
N VAL A 597 -9.90 -13.47 -3.80
CA VAL A 597 -11.14 -13.74 -3.04
C VAL A 597 -11.39 -12.70 -1.95
N PHE A 598 -12.61 -12.15 -1.91
CA PHE A 598 -13.14 -11.39 -0.78
C PHE A 598 -13.82 -12.34 0.21
N HIS A 599 -13.42 -12.31 1.47
CA HIS A 599 -14.01 -13.09 2.55
C HIS A 599 -14.69 -12.17 3.58
N LEU A 600 -15.79 -12.64 4.15
CA LEU A 600 -16.29 -12.14 5.43
C LEU A 600 -15.32 -12.56 6.55
N GLN A 601 -15.16 -11.70 7.55
CA GLN A 601 -14.51 -12.01 8.82
C GLN A 601 -15.32 -11.39 9.96
N ILE A 602 -15.38 -12.06 11.11
CA ILE A 602 -16.06 -11.57 12.31
C ILE A 602 -15.10 -11.44 13.50
N SER A 603 -15.40 -10.53 14.42
CA SER A 603 -14.93 -10.59 15.80
C SER A 603 -15.98 -11.33 16.62
N GLU A 604 -15.54 -12.22 17.51
CA GLU A 604 -16.38 -12.90 18.50
C GLU A 604 -16.10 -12.38 19.91
N GLY A 605 -17.11 -12.48 20.79
CA GLY A 605 -17.02 -12.18 22.21
C GLY A 605 -17.87 -13.14 23.03
N THR A 606 -17.55 -13.32 24.31
CA THR A 606 -18.26 -14.27 25.18
C THR A 606 -19.53 -13.62 25.74
N LEU A 607 -20.68 -14.28 25.58
CA LEU A 607 -21.94 -13.83 26.15
C LEU A 607 -21.98 -14.11 27.66
N GLY A 608 -22.44 -13.12 28.43
CA GLY A 608 -22.66 -13.17 29.87
C GLY A 608 -24.08 -12.75 30.26
N GLU A 609 -24.36 -12.79 31.56
CA GLU A 609 -25.68 -12.49 32.11
C GLU A 609 -26.20 -11.10 31.71
N ARG A 610 -27.53 -10.98 31.56
CA ARG A 610 -28.25 -9.75 31.19
C ARG A 610 -27.74 -9.11 29.88
N GLY A 611 -27.20 -9.93 28.98
CA GLY A 611 -26.68 -9.49 27.69
C GLY A 611 -25.33 -8.74 27.76
N ALA A 612 -24.61 -8.83 28.88
CA ALA A 612 -23.21 -8.40 28.93
C ALA A 612 -22.37 -9.22 27.95
N VAL A 613 -21.34 -8.61 27.35
CA VAL A 613 -20.42 -9.30 26.43
C VAL A 613 -18.98 -8.98 26.84
N THR A 614 -18.14 -10.00 26.96
CA THR A 614 -16.69 -9.84 27.13
C THR A 614 -16.03 -9.80 25.75
N PRO A 615 -15.17 -8.81 25.43
CA PRO A 615 -14.42 -8.79 24.17
C PRO A 615 -13.61 -10.08 23.97
N GLY A 616 -13.53 -10.57 22.73
CA GLY A 616 -12.80 -11.80 22.37
C GLY A 616 -11.78 -11.58 21.26
N GLY A 617 -11.93 -12.31 20.15
CA GLY A 617 -10.94 -12.39 19.07
C GLY A 617 -11.54 -12.19 17.68
N TRP A 618 -10.75 -11.69 16.73
CA TRP A 618 -11.07 -11.80 15.31
C TRP A 618 -10.89 -13.26 14.87
N VAL A 619 -11.95 -13.90 14.39
CA VAL A 619 -11.95 -15.31 13.97
C VAL A 619 -11.00 -15.49 12.77
N PRO A 620 -10.09 -16.48 12.76
CA PRO A 620 -9.19 -16.71 11.63
C PRO A 620 -9.93 -16.92 10.31
N VAL A 621 -9.48 -16.23 9.25
CA VAL A 621 -10.12 -16.29 7.93
C VAL A 621 -9.88 -17.66 7.29
N GLN A 622 -10.96 -18.26 6.77
CA GLN A 622 -10.92 -19.47 5.94
C GLN A 622 -10.40 -19.14 4.53
N LYS A 623 -9.12 -18.73 4.45
CA LYS A 623 -8.42 -18.40 3.21
C LYS A 623 -8.29 -19.61 2.28
N PHE A 624 -8.47 -19.38 0.99
CA PHE A 624 -8.23 -20.32 -0.12
C PHE A 624 -7.99 -19.50 -1.40
N ASP A 625 -7.38 -20.09 -2.43
CA ASP A 625 -7.44 -19.59 -3.81
C ASP A 625 -8.45 -20.41 -4.62
N VAL A 626 -9.05 -19.80 -5.65
CA VAL A 626 -10.08 -20.47 -6.47
C VAL A 626 -9.53 -21.60 -7.35
N ASN A 627 -8.20 -21.74 -7.44
CA ASN A 627 -7.55 -22.88 -8.10
C ASN A 627 -7.26 -24.06 -7.14
N ASP A 628 -7.51 -23.93 -5.83
CA ASP A 628 -7.15 -24.94 -4.84
C ASP A 628 -7.95 -26.25 -5.02
N ALA A 629 -7.29 -27.40 -4.81
CA ALA A 629 -7.88 -28.71 -5.04
C ALA A 629 -9.10 -28.97 -4.14
N GLY A 630 -10.28 -29.03 -4.76
CA GLY A 630 -11.57 -29.28 -4.08
C GLY A 630 -12.43 -28.03 -3.85
N VAL A 631 -11.89 -26.83 -4.08
CA VAL A 631 -12.65 -25.57 -4.07
C VAL A 631 -13.50 -25.47 -5.34
N ARG A 632 -14.75 -25.00 -5.23
CA ARG A 632 -15.70 -24.93 -6.35
C ARG A 632 -16.51 -23.64 -6.40
N GLU A 633 -16.72 -23.14 -7.61
CA GLU A 633 -17.67 -22.06 -7.87
C GLU A 633 -19.11 -22.50 -7.56
N GLY A 634 -19.90 -21.59 -6.99
CA GLY A 634 -21.26 -21.84 -6.51
C GLY A 634 -21.35 -22.62 -5.20
N GLN A 635 -20.25 -23.14 -4.66
CA GLN A 635 -20.18 -23.85 -3.38
C GLN A 635 -19.27 -23.14 -2.37
N ASP A 636 -18.02 -22.84 -2.75
CA ASP A 636 -17.04 -22.16 -1.90
C ASP A 636 -16.94 -20.66 -2.20
N TYR A 637 -17.13 -20.28 -3.47
CA TYR A 637 -17.03 -18.91 -3.95
C TYR A 637 -17.98 -18.61 -5.12
N HIS A 638 -18.19 -17.33 -5.40
CA HIS A 638 -18.89 -16.81 -6.58
C HIS A 638 -18.01 -15.80 -7.30
N THR A 639 -17.78 -15.96 -8.60
CA THR A 639 -17.11 -14.95 -9.44
C THR A 639 -18.16 -14.01 -10.03
N LEU A 640 -18.01 -12.71 -9.81
CA LEU A 640 -18.86 -11.72 -10.45
C LEU A 640 -18.68 -11.81 -11.97
N SER A 641 -19.76 -11.91 -12.75
CA SER A 641 -19.75 -11.84 -14.23
C SER A 641 -20.63 -10.69 -14.73
N TYR A 642 -20.58 -10.34 -16.01
CA TYR A 642 -21.49 -9.36 -16.61
C TYR A 642 -22.97 -9.60 -16.23
N GLU A 643 -23.42 -10.85 -16.18
CA GLU A 643 -24.79 -11.24 -15.81
C GLU A 643 -24.99 -11.42 -14.29
N ARG A 644 -23.92 -11.64 -13.52
CA ARG A 644 -23.99 -12.09 -12.11
C ARG A 644 -23.14 -11.19 -11.20
N ARG A 645 -23.39 -9.88 -11.29
CA ARG A 645 -22.63 -8.79 -10.66
C ARG A 645 -23.39 -8.03 -9.55
N ALA A 646 -24.61 -8.46 -9.21
CA ALA A 646 -25.42 -7.81 -8.18
C ALA A 646 -24.97 -8.23 -6.77
N LEU A 647 -25.02 -7.28 -5.84
CA LEU A 647 -24.90 -7.48 -4.39
C LEU A 647 -26.17 -6.92 -3.74
N ASP A 648 -26.84 -7.76 -2.95
CA ASP A 648 -27.99 -7.31 -2.15
C ASP A 648 -27.53 -6.44 -0.97
N LEU A 649 -28.26 -5.36 -0.73
CA LEU A 649 -28.00 -4.35 0.31
C LEU A 649 -29.01 -4.52 1.45
N ASP A 650 -29.16 -5.77 1.90
CA ASP A 650 -30.12 -6.13 2.93
C ASP A 650 -29.58 -5.85 4.34
N GLU A 651 -30.45 -5.25 5.15
CA GLU A 651 -30.25 -4.98 6.56
C GLU A 651 -31.05 -5.99 7.40
N LEU A 652 -30.39 -6.97 8.03
CA LEU A 652 -31.04 -8.08 8.72
C LEU A 652 -30.86 -8.00 10.25
N ASP A 653 -31.93 -8.29 11.01
CA ASP A 653 -31.94 -8.31 12.48
C ASP A 653 -32.47 -9.64 13.04
N SER A 654 -32.02 -10.03 14.23
CA SER A 654 -32.45 -11.28 14.87
C SER A 654 -33.87 -11.19 15.43
N PRO A 655 -34.72 -12.23 15.25
CA PRO A 655 -36.01 -12.36 15.90
C PRO A 655 -35.94 -12.24 17.42
N ARG A 656 -37.07 -11.90 18.05
CA ARG A 656 -37.17 -11.74 19.51
C ARG A 656 -36.71 -13.01 20.23
N GLY A 657 -35.74 -12.85 21.14
CA GLY A 657 -35.12 -13.96 21.88
C GLY A 657 -33.98 -14.67 21.16
N GLN A 658 -33.52 -14.16 20.00
CA GLN A 658 -32.37 -14.68 19.26
C GLN A 658 -31.26 -13.62 19.09
N ILE A 659 -30.05 -14.04 18.72
CA ILE A 659 -28.86 -13.19 18.62
C ILE A 659 -27.89 -13.62 17.51
N LEU A 660 -27.09 -12.69 17.00
CA LEU A 660 -26.13 -12.93 15.91
C LEU A 660 -24.97 -13.84 16.34
N THR A 661 -24.80 -14.95 15.63
CA THR A 661 -23.78 -15.99 15.90
C THR A 661 -22.95 -16.40 14.68
N GLY A 662 -23.28 -15.88 13.49
CA GLY A 662 -22.50 -16.08 12.27
C GLY A 662 -23.07 -15.31 11.09
N VAL A 663 -22.32 -15.29 9.99
CA VAL A 663 -22.67 -14.62 8.72
C VAL A 663 -22.15 -15.42 7.53
N ARG A 664 -22.78 -15.27 6.35
CA ARG A 664 -22.24 -15.79 5.08
C ARG A 664 -22.75 -14.96 3.90
N PHE A 665 -22.11 -15.15 2.74
CA PHE A 665 -22.75 -14.87 1.47
C PHE A 665 -23.34 -16.16 0.89
N SER A 666 -24.46 -16.06 0.18
CA SER A 666 -25.01 -17.09 -0.69
C SER A 666 -25.26 -16.50 -2.08
N VAL A 667 -25.79 -17.30 -3.02
CA VAL A 667 -26.11 -16.82 -4.37
C VAL A 667 -27.53 -17.22 -4.72
N ILE A 668 -28.37 -16.23 -4.95
CA ILE A 668 -29.76 -16.41 -5.36
C ILE A 668 -29.90 -15.81 -6.77
N GLY A 669 -30.05 -16.69 -7.77
CA GLY A 669 -30.05 -16.31 -9.19
C GLY A 669 -28.73 -15.65 -9.62
N ALA A 670 -28.79 -14.34 -9.88
CA ALA A 670 -27.67 -13.50 -10.29
C ALA A 670 -27.04 -12.67 -9.16
N HIS A 671 -27.62 -12.71 -7.95
CA HIS A 671 -27.29 -11.83 -6.83
C HIS A 671 -26.43 -12.54 -5.79
N LEU A 672 -25.39 -11.86 -5.31
CA LEU A 672 -24.68 -12.22 -4.10
C LEU A 672 -25.52 -11.75 -2.89
N HIS A 673 -26.14 -12.71 -2.22
CA HIS A 673 -27.05 -12.46 -1.11
C HIS A 673 -26.31 -12.53 0.23
N PHE A 674 -26.68 -11.72 1.22
CA PHE A 674 -26.06 -11.70 2.56
C PHE A 674 -26.99 -12.30 3.61
N GLU A 675 -26.50 -13.29 4.35
CA GLU A 675 -27.29 -14.01 5.36
C GLU A 675 -26.67 -13.92 6.75
N ILE A 676 -27.53 -13.85 7.77
CA ILE A 676 -27.13 -13.91 9.19
C ILE A 676 -27.56 -15.21 9.84
N ARG A 677 -26.73 -15.75 10.74
CA ARG A 677 -27.07 -16.90 11.58
C ARG A 677 -27.52 -16.43 12.95
N SER A 678 -28.80 -16.64 13.25
CA SER A 678 -29.42 -16.25 14.51
C SER A 678 -29.61 -17.47 15.42
N THR A 679 -29.23 -17.33 16.69
CA THR A 679 -29.31 -18.40 17.70
C THR A 679 -30.14 -17.93 18.88
N PRO A 680 -31.15 -18.70 19.35
CA PRO A 680 -31.91 -18.35 20.56
C PRO A 680 -31.03 -18.24 21.80
N PHE A 681 -31.35 -17.30 22.69
CA PHE A 681 -30.60 -17.09 23.93
C PHE A 681 -31.49 -16.69 25.11
N ASN A 682 -31.08 -17.10 26.31
CA ASN A 682 -31.65 -16.62 27.56
C ASN A 682 -30.92 -15.34 27.98
N TYR A 683 -31.61 -14.20 27.92
CA TYR A 683 -31.05 -12.89 28.27
C TYR A 683 -30.60 -12.84 29.74
N THR A 684 -31.40 -13.35 30.68
CA THR A 684 -31.08 -13.32 32.11
C THR A 684 -29.80 -14.09 32.41
N THR A 685 -29.68 -15.34 31.95
CA THR A 685 -28.53 -16.21 32.26
C THR A 685 -27.36 -16.08 31.27
N GLY A 686 -27.51 -15.28 30.21
CA GLY A 686 -26.48 -15.12 29.17
C GLY A 686 -26.16 -16.40 28.39
N ARG A 687 -27.11 -17.33 28.23
CA ARG A 687 -26.85 -18.65 27.62
C ARG A 687 -27.45 -18.77 26.22
N LEU A 688 -26.65 -19.18 25.25
CA LEU A 688 -27.10 -19.60 23.92
C LEU A 688 -27.76 -20.99 23.98
N ALA A 689 -28.70 -21.24 23.05
CA ALA A 689 -29.27 -22.55 22.72
C ALA A 689 -28.84 -22.93 21.30
N PRO A 690 -27.59 -23.38 21.09
CA PRO A 690 -27.01 -23.57 19.76
C PRO A 690 -27.76 -24.62 18.93
N GLU A 691 -28.45 -25.56 19.56
CA GLU A 691 -29.24 -26.60 18.89
C GLU A 691 -30.50 -26.09 18.17
N ARG A 692 -30.82 -24.79 18.31
CA ARG A 692 -31.98 -24.12 17.71
C ARG A 692 -31.61 -22.94 16.80
N ASN A 693 -30.37 -22.89 16.34
CA ASN A 693 -29.92 -21.86 15.40
C ASN A 693 -30.66 -21.95 14.04
N GLN A 694 -30.78 -20.81 13.36
CA GLN A 694 -31.33 -20.71 12.02
C GLN A 694 -30.56 -19.68 11.18
N TRP A 695 -30.55 -19.87 9.86
CA TRP A 695 -30.13 -18.85 8.91
C TRP A 695 -31.31 -17.93 8.59
N ILE A 696 -31.02 -16.65 8.37
CA ILE A 696 -31.99 -15.60 8.03
C ILE A 696 -31.47 -14.85 6.81
N SER A 697 -32.33 -14.75 5.82
CA SER A 697 -32.17 -14.15 4.50
C SER A 697 -33.31 -13.16 4.24
N ASN A 698 -33.20 -12.39 3.16
CA ASN A 698 -34.36 -11.78 2.49
C ASN A 698 -34.59 -12.58 1.19
N ASP A 699 -35.68 -13.35 1.13
CA ASP A 699 -35.95 -14.28 0.02
C ASP A 699 -36.63 -13.59 -1.20
N ASN A 700 -36.78 -12.26 -1.18
CA ASN A 700 -37.22 -11.50 -2.34
C ASN A 700 -36.28 -11.74 -3.54
N THR A 701 -36.85 -11.79 -4.74
CA THR A 701 -36.13 -12.02 -6.02
C THR A 701 -36.87 -11.36 -7.19
N ASP A 702 -36.22 -11.26 -8.35
CA ASP A 702 -36.83 -10.73 -9.60
C ASP A 702 -38.15 -11.42 -10.00
N GLY A 703 -38.38 -12.66 -9.53
CA GLY A 703 -39.59 -13.44 -9.77
C GLY A 703 -40.59 -13.49 -8.60
N SER A 704 -40.37 -12.69 -7.55
CA SER A 704 -41.28 -12.58 -6.40
C SER A 704 -42.33 -11.47 -6.60
N ASP A 705 -43.40 -11.48 -5.79
CA ASP A 705 -44.46 -10.46 -5.84
C ASP A 705 -43.96 -9.03 -5.50
N ALA A 706 -42.80 -8.93 -4.83
CA ALA A 706 -42.14 -7.68 -4.45
C ALA A 706 -40.61 -7.79 -4.70
N PRO A 707 -40.12 -7.59 -5.93
CA PRO A 707 -38.70 -7.68 -6.24
C PRO A 707 -37.91 -6.48 -5.69
N ARG A 708 -36.64 -6.72 -5.29
CA ARG A 708 -35.73 -5.67 -4.79
C ARG A 708 -35.62 -4.49 -5.77
N SER A 709 -35.46 -3.29 -5.23
CA SER A 709 -35.21 -2.10 -6.05
C SER A 709 -33.71 -1.86 -6.34
N ARG A 710 -33.38 -1.54 -7.58
CA ARG A 710 -32.00 -1.28 -8.03
C ARG A 710 -31.50 0.09 -7.56
N LEU A 711 -30.33 0.14 -6.95
CA LEU A 711 -29.61 1.39 -6.62
C LEU A 711 -28.78 1.82 -7.84
N GLU A 712 -29.25 2.82 -8.58
CA GLU A 712 -28.60 3.26 -9.83
C GLU A 712 -27.43 4.24 -9.60
N LEU A 713 -26.23 3.80 -10.00
CA LEU A 713 -25.01 4.61 -9.95
C LEU A 713 -24.94 5.58 -11.15
N TYR A 714 -25.42 6.82 -10.98
CA TYR A 714 -25.44 7.83 -12.03
C TYR A 714 -24.05 8.45 -12.29
N LYS A 715 -23.51 8.26 -13.52
CA LYS A 715 -22.19 8.72 -13.98
C LYS A 715 -21.05 8.49 -12.95
N PRO A 716 -20.78 7.24 -12.54
CA PRO A 716 -19.97 6.97 -11.36
C PRO A 716 -18.47 7.15 -11.61
N ASP A 717 -17.83 8.07 -10.89
CA ASP A 717 -16.37 8.20 -10.85
C ASP A 717 -15.73 7.28 -9.79
N VAL A 718 -14.41 7.14 -9.83
CA VAL A 718 -13.60 6.52 -8.78
C VAL A 718 -13.90 7.20 -7.43
N PRO A 719 -14.43 6.48 -6.41
CA PRO A 719 -14.99 7.10 -5.21
C PRO A 719 -13.96 7.83 -4.34
N THR A 720 -12.66 7.56 -4.53
CA THR A 720 -11.55 8.23 -3.83
C THR A 720 -11.09 9.54 -4.48
N ARG A 721 -11.73 9.98 -5.58
CA ARG A 721 -11.52 11.32 -6.19
C ARG A 721 -12.38 12.42 -5.54
N GLY A 722 -13.48 12.07 -4.87
CA GLY A 722 -14.34 13.04 -4.19
C GLY A 722 -13.75 13.48 -2.83
N PRO A 723 -13.79 14.77 -2.48
CA PRO A 723 -13.38 15.25 -1.15
C PRO A 723 -14.49 15.12 -0.09
N GLN A 724 -15.75 14.89 -0.49
CA GLN A 724 -16.89 14.83 0.41
C GLN A 724 -17.07 13.43 1.04
N PRO A 725 -17.37 13.33 2.36
CA PRO A 725 -17.74 12.07 3.00
C PRO A 725 -19.00 11.48 2.38
N LEU A 726 -18.90 10.24 1.88
CA LEU A 726 -20.01 9.52 1.27
C LEU A 726 -20.93 8.96 2.37
N GLN A 727 -22.20 9.37 2.34
CA GLN A 727 -23.23 8.98 3.30
C GLN A 727 -23.91 7.68 2.85
N VAL A 728 -24.61 7.01 3.78
CA VAL A 728 -25.43 5.84 3.44
C VAL A 728 -26.61 6.28 2.58
N ASP A 729 -26.66 5.82 1.34
CA ASP A 729 -27.69 6.14 0.35
C ASP A 729 -28.58 4.92 0.00
N SER A 730 -28.11 3.70 0.30
CA SER A 730 -28.90 2.47 0.23
C SER A 730 -29.96 2.36 1.33
N LYS A 731 -30.94 1.49 1.07
CA LYS A 731 -31.93 1.01 2.04
C LYS A 731 -31.96 -0.53 1.99
N HIS A 732 -32.55 -1.14 3.01
CA HIS A 732 -33.03 -2.54 2.97
C HIS A 732 -33.90 -2.80 1.72
N ASP A 733 -33.92 -4.05 1.22
CA ASP A 733 -34.63 -4.48 0.00
C ASP A 733 -34.19 -3.74 -1.28
N GLN A 734 -32.89 -3.44 -1.35
CA GLN A 734 -32.22 -2.90 -2.52
C GLN A 734 -31.04 -3.77 -2.96
N TYR A 735 -30.58 -3.58 -4.19
CA TYR A 735 -29.32 -4.17 -4.68
C TYR A 735 -28.51 -3.15 -5.49
N VAL A 736 -27.19 -3.35 -5.54
CA VAL A 736 -26.28 -2.58 -6.41
C VAL A 736 -25.47 -3.53 -7.28
N GLU A 737 -25.16 -3.12 -8.50
CA GLU A 737 -24.32 -3.89 -9.42
C GLU A 737 -22.90 -3.35 -9.45
N PHE A 738 -21.92 -4.26 -9.41
CA PHE A 738 -20.53 -3.92 -9.73
C PHE A 738 -20.40 -3.65 -11.24
N THR A 739 -20.18 -2.40 -11.60
CA THR A 739 -20.16 -1.89 -12.99
C THR A 739 -18.86 -1.11 -13.27
N ASN A 740 -18.68 -0.67 -14.51
CA ASN A 740 -17.55 0.19 -14.88
C ASN A 740 -17.71 1.64 -14.37
N SER A 741 -16.58 2.31 -14.17
CA SER A 741 -16.53 3.77 -14.00
C SER A 741 -17.02 4.50 -15.28
N ASP A 742 -17.39 5.77 -15.14
CA ASP A 742 -17.91 6.62 -16.21
C ASP A 742 -16.89 6.77 -17.38
N PHE A 743 -17.39 6.79 -18.62
CA PHE A 743 -16.56 6.88 -19.81
C PHE A 743 -15.81 8.21 -19.92
N GLU A 744 -16.51 9.34 -19.74
CA GLU A 744 -15.93 10.68 -19.82
C GLU A 744 -14.90 10.89 -18.70
N LYS A 745 -15.24 10.48 -17.47
CA LYS A 745 -14.39 10.73 -16.29
C LYS A 745 -13.19 9.80 -16.17
N ASP A 746 -13.33 8.53 -16.56
CA ASP A 746 -12.35 7.50 -16.23
C ASP A 746 -12.13 6.44 -17.33
N ALA A 747 -12.69 6.62 -18.52
CA ALA A 747 -12.61 5.67 -19.64
C ALA A 747 -13.02 4.24 -19.27
N ALA A 748 -13.97 4.07 -18.33
CA ALA A 748 -14.38 2.77 -17.79
C ALA A 748 -13.22 1.91 -17.23
N GLN A 749 -12.16 2.50 -16.69
CA GLN A 749 -10.95 1.74 -16.33
C GLN A 749 -10.96 1.13 -14.92
N SER A 750 -11.89 1.53 -14.05
CA SER A 750 -12.10 0.97 -12.71
C SER A 750 -13.47 0.31 -12.60
N THR A 751 -13.58 -0.74 -11.78
CA THR A 751 -14.88 -1.33 -11.39
C THR A 751 -15.35 -0.70 -10.08
N VAL A 752 -16.62 -0.33 -10.00
CA VAL A 752 -17.27 0.36 -8.87
C VAL A 752 -18.60 -0.34 -8.53
N PRO A 753 -19.07 -0.36 -7.27
CA PRO A 753 -18.49 0.27 -6.08
C PRO A 753 -17.17 -0.36 -5.64
N PHE A 754 -16.42 0.37 -4.80
CA PHE A 754 -15.26 -0.20 -4.10
C PHE A 754 -15.73 -0.94 -2.83
N VAL A 755 -14.95 -1.91 -2.35
CA VAL A 755 -15.26 -2.68 -1.14
C VAL A 755 -14.52 -2.06 0.04
N ASP A 756 -15.24 -1.64 1.07
CA ASP A 756 -14.63 -1.28 2.36
C ASP A 756 -14.15 -2.54 3.09
N ILE A 757 -12.93 -2.50 3.62
CA ILE A 757 -12.28 -3.61 4.34
C ILE A 757 -12.03 -3.31 5.82
N GLN A 758 -12.54 -2.19 6.34
CA GLN A 758 -12.39 -1.78 7.73
C GLN A 758 -13.22 -2.63 8.70
N PRO A 759 -12.76 -2.79 9.96
CA PRO A 759 -13.56 -3.40 11.01
C PRO A 759 -14.72 -2.50 11.43
N VAL A 760 -15.93 -3.03 11.31
CA VAL A 760 -17.14 -2.52 11.95
C VAL A 760 -17.30 -3.28 13.26
N GLU A 761 -16.83 -2.70 14.35
CA GLU A 761 -17.02 -3.19 15.72
C GLU A 761 -17.36 -2.02 16.67
N PRO A 762 -18.12 -2.25 17.76
CA PRO A 762 -18.39 -1.23 18.77
C PRO A 762 -17.11 -0.68 19.39
N MET A 763 -17.16 0.55 19.91
CA MET A 763 -16.10 1.06 20.78
C MET A 763 -15.89 0.09 21.96
N GLN A 764 -14.63 -0.21 22.28
CA GLN A 764 -14.20 -1.26 23.23
C GLN A 764 -14.45 -2.73 22.79
N GLY A 765 -14.93 -2.99 21.57
CA GLY A 765 -15.04 -4.35 21.00
C GLY A 765 -16.12 -5.24 21.63
N ALA A 766 -16.95 -4.69 22.53
CA ALA A 766 -18.05 -5.37 23.20
C ALA A 766 -19.34 -4.56 23.18
N ALA A 767 -20.27 -4.98 22.33
CA ALA A 767 -21.69 -4.80 22.54
C ALA A 767 -22.39 -6.10 22.13
N LEU A 768 -23.61 -6.31 22.61
CA LEU A 768 -24.45 -7.40 22.14
C LEU A 768 -25.01 -7.02 20.76
N ILE A 769 -24.73 -7.83 19.73
CA ILE A 769 -25.11 -7.55 18.33
C ILE A 769 -26.31 -8.42 17.95
N SER A 770 -27.43 -7.80 17.60
CA SER A 770 -28.63 -8.50 17.17
C SER A 770 -28.65 -8.81 15.68
N GLY A 771 -28.01 -7.98 14.85
CA GLY A 771 -28.09 -8.11 13.40
C GLY A 771 -26.87 -7.60 12.65
N ALA A 772 -26.85 -7.88 11.35
CA ALA A 772 -25.85 -7.39 10.41
C ALA A 772 -26.49 -7.20 9.03
N GLY A 773 -25.83 -6.42 8.17
CA GLY A 773 -26.29 -6.22 6.79
C GLY A 773 -25.19 -5.70 5.88
N MET A 774 -25.52 -5.54 4.60
CA MET A 774 -24.68 -4.88 3.61
C MET A 774 -25.30 -3.53 3.22
N ILE A 775 -24.48 -2.49 3.13
CA ILE A 775 -24.93 -1.14 2.73
C ILE A 775 -24.01 -0.56 1.65
N HIS A 776 -24.55 0.40 0.90
CA HIS A 776 -23.78 1.27 0.03
C HIS A 776 -23.65 2.66 0.68
N ARG A 777 -22.51 3.31 0.45
CA ARG A 777 -22.26 4.72 0.76
C ARG A 777 -21.85 5.44 -0.51
N GLY A 778 -22.71 6.32 -1.00
CA GLY A 778 -22.58 6.94 -2.31
C GLY A 778 -22.90 8.43 -2.35
N ALA A 779 -22.78 8.97 -3.55
CA ALA A 779 -23.18 10.32 -3.92
C ALA A 779 -23.32 10.37 -5.45
N ARG A 780 -24.19 11.24 -5.97
CA ARG A 780 -24.39 11.37 -7.43
C ARG A 780 -23.06 11.74 -8.11
N GLY A 781 -22.66 10.93 -9.09
CA GLY A 781 -21.38 11.11 -9.78
C GLY A 781 -20.18 10.40 -9.15
N SER A 782 -20.36 9.68 -8.04
CA SER A 782 -19.37 8.78 -7.41
C SER A 782 -19.85 7.34 -7.54
N GLY A 783 -18.90 6.41 -7.71
CA GLY A 783 -19.18 4.97 -7.72
C GLY A 783 -19.41 4.35 -6.34
N GLY A 784 -19.17 5.10 -5.25
CA GLY A 784 -19.44 4.68 -3.88
C GLY A 784 -18.61 3.54 -3.31
N PHE A 785 -18.90 3.18 -2.07
CA PHE A 785 -18.35 2.03 -1.35
C PHE A 785 -19.46 1.10 -0.86
N VAL A 786 -19.27 -0.21 -0.99
CA VAL A 786 -20.06 -1.21 -0.25
C VAL A 786 -19.32 -1.61 1.03
N SER A 787 -20.05 -1.69 2.13
CA SER A 787 -19.51 -1.97 3.46
C SER A 787 -20.52 -2.77 4.29
N PRO A 788 -20.09 -3.64 5.22
CA PRO A 788 -21.00 -4.25 6.17
C PRO A 788 -21.51 -3.21 7.19
N LYS A 789 -22.62 -3.54 7.85
CA LYS A 789 -23.27 -2.79 8.93
C LYS A 789 -23.64 -3.75 10.06
N LEU A 790 -23.68 -3.27 11.30
CA LEU A 790 -24.14 -4.02 12.48
C LEU A 790 -25.31 -3.31 13.17
N PHE A 791 -26.16 -4.09 13.83
CA PHE A 791 -27.24 -3.62 14.70
C PHE A 791 -26.98 -4.06 16.14
N THR A 792 -26.90 -3.09 17.05
CA THR A 792 -26.77 -3.37 18.49
C THR A 792 -28.11 -3.79 19.08
N TYR A 793 -28.07 -4.76 19.98
CA TYR A 793 -29.25 -5.32 20.63
C TYR A 793 -30.02 -4.25 21.42
N ASP A 794 -31.33 -4.21 21.20
CA ASP A 794 -32.25 -3.31 21.90
C ASP A 794 -32.56 -3.84 23.31
N HIS A 795 -31.75 -3.40 24.28
CA HIS A 795 -31.90 -3.72 25.69
C HIS A 795 -33.17 -3.12 26.34
N SER A 796 -33.85 -2.14 25.72
CA SER A 796 -35.05 -1.51 26.31
C SER A 796 -36.18 -2.51 26.57
N ARG A 797 -36.20 -3.59 25.76
CA ARG A 797 -37.14 -4.72 25.82
C ARG A 797 -37.15 -5.48 27.16
N HIS A 798 -36.14 -5.26 28.02
CA HIS A 798 -35.99 -5.90 29.34
C HIS A 798 -36.11 -4.91 30.51
N VAL A 799 -36.43 -3.64 30.24
CA VAL A 799 -36.54 -2.58 31.25
C VAL A 799 -37.98 -2.52 31.76
N HIS A 800 -38.23 -3.23 32.88
CA HIS A 800 -39.48 -3.14 33.62
C HIS A 800 -39.31 -2.15 34.79
N ALA A 801 -40.08 -1.07 34.75
CA ALA A 801 -40.10 -0.01 35.77
C ALA A 801 -41.45 0.07 36.51
N ASP A 802 -42.32 -0.91 36.31
CA ASP A 802 -43.61 -1.00 36.97
C ASP A 802 -43.42 -1.14 38.50
N PRO A 803 -44.18 -0.39 39.32
CA PRO A 803 -44.11 -0.54 40.77
C PRO A 803 -44.57 -1.95 41.17
N PRO A 804 -43.97 -2.56 42.22
CA PRO A 804 -44.36 -3.89 42.66
C PRO A 804 -45.86 -3.90 43.02
N PRO A 805 -46.61 -4.93 42.60
CA PRO A 805 -48.07 -4.99 42.82
C PRO A 805 -48.40 -4.88 44.30
N ALA A 806 -49.50 -4.20 44.62
CA ALA A 806 -49.87 -3.84 46.00
C ALA A 806 -50.01 -5.04 46.96
N SER A 807 -50.19 -6.26 46.43
CA SER A 807 -50.14 -7.51 47.20
C SER A 807 -48.78 -7.81 47.87
N LEU A 808 -47.69 -7.16 47.46
CA LEU A 808 -46.39 -7.20 48.13
C LEU A 808 -46.21 -6.13 49.20
N GLN A 809 -47.15 -5.17 49.32
CA GLN A 809 -47.11 -4.10 50.32
C GLN A 809 -47.93 -4.45 51.59
N THR A 810 -48.70 -5.54 51.56
CA THR A 810 -49.52 -6.01 52.69
C THR A 810 -48.83 -7.03 53.60
N ALA A 811 -47.51 -7.24 53.43
CA ALA A 811 -46.69 -7.93 54.40
C ALA A 811 -46.28 -6.95 55.51
N GLU A 812 -47.16 -6.72 56.48
CA GLU A 812 -46.79 -6.02 57.71
C GLU A 812 -45.64 -6.78 58.41
N PRO A 813 -44.68 -6.09 59.05
CA PRO A 813 -43.60 -6.75 59.76
C PRO A 813 -44.14 -7.45 61.00
N ASP A 814 -43.99 -8.78 61.07
CA ASP A 814 -44.37 -9.59 62.24
C ASP A 814 -43.81 -8.96 63.52
N SER A 815 -44.71 -8.54 64.40
CA SER A 815 -44.34 -7.77 65.59
C SER A 815 -43.59 -8.67 66.59
N MET A 816 -42.28 -8.48 66.74
CA MET A 816 -41.50 -9.17 67.78
C MET A 816 -42.09 -8.85 69.18
N PRO A 817 -42.59 -9.84 69.94
CA PRO A 817 -43.07 -9.59 71.28
C PRO A 817 -41.89 -9.45 72.25
N MET A 818 -41.60 -8.23 72.71
CA MET A 818 -40.68 -8.03 73.83
C MET A 818 -41.32 -8.48 75.14
N SER A 819 -41.00 -9.70 75.59
CA SER A 819 -41.17 -10.10 76.98
C SER A 819 -40.22 -11.23 77.39
N ASN A 820 -39.27 -10.89 78.25
CA ASN A 820 -38.63 -11.72 79.28
C ASN A 820 -38.15 -13.15 78.89
N PHE A 821 -36.84 -13.30 78.69
CA PHE A 821 -35.96 -13.82 79.78
C PHE A 821 -34.49 -13.43 79.56
#